data_AF-C5M2C0-F1
#
_entry.id   AF-C5M2C0-F1
#
_cell.length_a   1.000
_cell.length_b   1.000
_cell.length_c   1.000
_cell.angle_alpha   90.00
_cell.angle_beta   90.00
_cell.angle_gamma   90.00
#
_symmetry.space_group_name_H-M   'P 1'
#
loop_
_entity.id
_entity.type
_entity.pdbx_description
1 polymer ?
#
loop_
_entity_poly.entity_id
_entity_poly.type
_entity_poly.pdbx_seq_one_letter_code
_entity_poly.pdbx_strand_id
1 'polypeptide(L)'
;MHVLLTNDDGPLNDKSCPYMKYLVDEIITNTNWDLSIVVPDQQRSWIGKAHFAGKTLTSSYIYTKISTLEPNDKINSFEGPFNHPEPKYHNDKQYQEWCLINSTPAACADIGIHHLYSNTKQKPIDLVISGPNFGKNSSNLYILASGTVGAAMEAVTHGIKSIALSYAFNNLDHDYYILKEAAKISVKLIEKLYIKLKESDEIDLFSINIPLVDSLNIKSTKISYAPILQNYWKSIYSPMDEPNEKGQSQFSWTPDFKQVYKDGIKDKNHTDSRVLLEEGISVTPLKAAFKFIDPLQGEIKLDEHEEVVDNEKTFLITIPEESYIYEPLVEPFKKLGYKITTDKSVIESSSESPIFHYGDYEDIDIDSIGINNNYFIPSYIYRKALIRKHYLANTVHHYVTKNPQSILKKAVPESYQLEVDYAEFLDDALDDAYELREEINQGDKLWILKPSMSDKGQGIRIFRTVDQLQDIFNSFEEGSDDEEEEDGDNNGIILSQLRHFIVQEYKSDPLLLKPYDNKKFHLRTYVVCLGDLKVFVYKNILTLFAGSPFKLPTDAEEEEEGISMEGHLTNTCLQEGDNPLVVPFWKLQDVSTSEKTEIFDQICDIVKELFTAATSVDKMNFQPMNNAIEIFGIDFLVNRDSSVNLLEVNSYPDFKQTGDDLKDVIYELFERTVVELIDPMVSKKDVTAIEDSNLVQVL
;
A
#
# COMPACT_ATOMS: atom_id res chain seq x y z
N MET A 1 -39.76 -18.01 6.87
CA MET A 1 -38.51 -18.45 6.22
C MET A 1 -38.41 -19.96 6.35
N HIS A 2 -37.78 -20.63 5.39
CA HIS A 2 -37.43 -22.05 5.47
C HIS A 2 -36.02 -22.19 6.06
N VAL A 3 -35.93 -22.77 7.23
CA VAL A 3 -34.69 -22.90 8.00
C VAL A 3 -34.23 -24.35 7.99
N LEU A 4 -32.96 -24.55 7.62
CA LEU A 4 -32.25 -25.80 7.84
C LEU A 4 -31.48 -25.69 9.16
N LEU A 5 -31.74 -26.61 10.08
CA LEU A 5 -31.07 -26.71 11.36
C LEU A 5 -30.12 -27.92 11.39
N THR A 6 -28.88 -27.68 11.78
CA THR A 6 -27.83 -28.70 12.00
C THR A 6 -27.11 -28.44 13.33
N ASN A 7 -26.24 -29.35 13.76
CA ASN A 7 -25.36 -29.18 14.91
C ASN A 7 -24.10 -30.05 14.76
N ASP A 8 -23.16 -29.91 15.69
CA ASP A 8 -22.01 -30.81 15.83
C ASP A 8 -22.08 -31.79 17.00
N ASP A 9 -23.06 -31.64 17.90
CA ASP A 9 -23.23 -32.52 19.06
C ASP A 9 -24.02 -33.81 18.78
N GLY A 10 -24.58 -33.94 17.58
CA GLY A 10 -25.27 -35.14 17.10
C GLY A 10 -26.75 -35.19 17.51
N PRO A 11 -27.35 -36.39 17.62
CA PRO A 11 -28.77 -36.52 17.96
C PRO A 11 -29.03 -36.15 19.42
N LEU A 12 -30.31 -35.94 19.75
CA LEU A 12 -30.76 -35.59 21.09
C LEU A 12 -30.25 -36.59 22.15
N ASN A 13 -29.60 -36.06 23.17
CA ASN A 13 -29.03 -36.84 24.25
C ASN A 13 -28.83 -35.96 25.49
N ASP A 14 -29.21 -36.46 26.67
CA ASP A 14 -29.13 -35.67 27.90
C ASP A 14 -27.70 -35.28 28.31
N LYS A 15 -26.68 -35.94 27.77
CA LYS A 15 -25.27 -35.64 28.03
C LYS A 15 -24.62 -34.88 26.87
N SER A 16 -24.70 -35.43 25.66
CA SER A 16 -23.96 -34.86 24.52
C SER A 16 -24.71 -33.71 23.84
N CYS A 17 -26.05 -33.75 23.75
CA CYS A 17 -26.86 -32.72 23.11
C CYS A 17 -28.12 -32.31 23.91
N PRO A 18 -27.97 -31.76 25.13
CA PRO A 18 -29.11 -31.46 26.01
C PRO A 18 -29.94 -30.23 25.64
N TYR A 19 -29.40 -29.30 24.84
CA TYR A 19 -30.00 -27.96 24.61
C TYR A 19 -30.73 -27.83 23.28
N MET A 20 -30.42 -28.64 22.27
CA MET A 20 -30.97 -28.44 20.91
C MET A 20 -32.49 -28.56 20.87
N LYS A 21 -33.06 -29.42 21.73
CA LYS A 21 -34.50 -29.60 21.85
C LYS A 21 -35.24 -28.33 22.28
N TYR A 22 -34.63 -27.51 23.14
CA TYR A 22 -35.22 -26.24 23.60
C TYR A 22 -35.33 -25.24 22.44
N LEU A 23 -34.31 -25.16 21.58
CA LEU A 23 -34.36 -24.30 20.40
C LEU A 23 -35.43 -24.79 19.42
N VAL A 24 -35.48 -26.10 19.14
CA VAL A 24 -36.46 -26.68 18.20
C VAL A 24 -37.89 -26.42 18.67
N ASP A 25 -38.20 -26.69 19.94
CA ASP A 25 -39.53 -26.44 20.48
C ASP A 25 -39.89 -24.96 20.49
N GLU A 26 -38.92 -24.07 20.78
CA GLU A 26 -39.13 -22.63 20.76
C GLU A 26 -39.44 -22.14 19.34
N ILE A 27 -38.73 -22.64 18.32
CA ILE A 27 -38.99 -22.34 16.91
C ILE A 27 -40.39 -22.82 16.51
N ILE A 28 -40.73 -24.08 16.78
CA ILE A 28 -42.02 -24.68 16.40
C ILE A 28 -43.20 -23.96 17.07
N THR A 29 -43.03 -23.56 18.34
CA THR A 29 -44.14 -22.99 19.13
C THR A 29 -44.34 -21.50 18.88
N ASN A 30 -43.27 -20.74 18.63
CA ASN A 30 -43.33 -19.28 18.62
C ASN A 30 -43.08 -18.64 17.25
N THR A 31 -42.81 -19.43 16.22
CA THR A 31 -42.55 -18.92 14.88
C THR A 31 -43.44 -19.62 13.84
N ASN A 32 -43.48 -19.04 12.64
CA ASN A 32 -44.08 -19.67 11.46
C ASN A 32 -43.00 -20.20 10.50
N TRP A 33 -41.80 -20.49 11.01
CA TRP A 33 -40.71 -20.98 10.18
C TRP A 33 -40.99 -22.40 9.71
N ASP A 34 -40.64 -22.67 8.46
CA ASP A 34 -40.61 -24.04 7.96
C ASP A 34 -39.28 -24.66 8.40
N LEU A 35 -39.30 -25.61 9.33
CA LEU A 35 -38.09 -26.16 9.95
C LEU A 35 -37.74 -27.53 9.34
N SER A 36 -36.51 -27.66 8.88
CA SER A 36 -35.91 -28.90 8.40
C SER A 36 -34.68 -29.20 9.25
N ILE A 37 -34.52 -30.43 9.73
CA ILE A 37 -33.43 -30.79 10.66
C ILE A 37 -32.58 -31.90 10.05
N VAL A 38 -31.28 -31.65 9.93
CA VAL A 38 -30.28 -32.63 9.48
C VAL A 38 -29.07 -32.51 10.39
N VAL A 39 -28.76 -33.57 11.13
CA VAL A 39 -27.65 -33.59 12.09
C VAL A 39 -26.80 -34.84 11.91
N PRO A 40 -25.57 -34.86 12.42
CA PRO A 40 -24.79 -36.08 12.51
C PRO A 40 -25.51 -37.15 13.36
N ASP A 41 -25.30 -38.42 13.05
CA ASP A 41 -25.80 -39.56 13.83
C ASP A 41 -25.07 -39.78 15.18
N GLN A 42 -23.99 -39.03 15.40
CA GLN A 42 -23.19 -39.05 16.62
C GLN A 42 -22.50 -37.70 16.85
N GLN A 43 -21.95 -37.49 18.04
CA GLN A 43 -21.16 -36.29 18.34
C GLN A 43 -19.92 -36.18 17.43
N ARG A 44 -19.71 -34.97 16.89
CA ARG A 44 -18.68 -34.59 15.92
C ARG A 44 -18.11 -33.19 16.21
N SER A 45 -17.91 -32.84 17.48
CA SER A 45 -17.23 -31.59 17.87
C SER A 45 -15.74 -31.63 17.48
N TRP A 46 -15.06 -30.48 17.41
CA TRP A 46 -13.61 -30.35 17.13
C TRP A 46 -13.12 -30.76 15.72
N ILE A 47 -13.98 -30.70 14.71
CA ILE A 47 -13.62 -31.11 13.34
C ILE A 47 -13.56 -29.95 12.33
N GLY A 48 -13.85 -28.71 12.74
CA GLY A 48 -13.93 -27.55 11.83
C GLY A 48 -14.87 -27.79 10.64
N LYS A 49 -14.57 -27.17 9.49
CA LYS A 49 -15.22 -27.49 8.20
C LYS A 49 -14.50 -28.67 7.53
N ALA A 50 -15.07 -29.87 7.62
CA ALA A 50 -14.48 -31.09 7.04
C ALA A 50 -15.54 -32.02 6.43
N HIS A 51 -15.14 -32.83 5.44
CA HIS A 51 -15.93 -33.89 4.82
C HIS A 51 -15.16 -35.21 4.82
N PHE A 52 -15.85 -36.34 4.94
CA PHE A 52 -15.23 -37.67 4.81
C PHE A 52 -15.15 -38.09 3.34
N ALA A 53 -14.03 -37.77 2.68
CA ALA A 53 -13.79 -38.16 1.29
C ALA A 53 -13.81 -39.70 1.11
N GLY A 54 -14.47 -40.19 0.06
CA GLY A 54 -14.53 -41.61 -0.29
C GLY A 54 -15.47 -42.46 0.58
N LYS A 55 -16.13 -41.89 1.59
CA LYS A 55 -17.13 -42.58 2.40
C LYS A 55 -18.52 -42.45 1.79
N THR A 56 -19.23 -43.56 1.58
CA THR A 56 -20.66 -43.53 1.26
C THR A 56 -21.44 -43.16 2.52
N LEU A 57 -22.26 -42.12 2.43
CA LEU A 57 -23.05 -41.61 3.55
C LEU A 57 -24.45 -42.23 3.55
N THR A 58 -24.99 -42.47 4.74
CA THR A 58 -26.31 -43.08 4.96
C THR A 58 -27.12 -42.22 5.92
N SER A 59 -28.43 -42.13 5.66
CA SER A 59 -29.39 -41.43 6.51
C SER A 59 -30.19 -42.38 7.40
N SER A 60 -30.54 -41.94 8.60
CA SER A 60 -31.61 -42.52 9.43
C SER A 60 -32.50 -41.42 9.99
N TYR A 61 -33.66 -41.77 10.57
CA TYR A 61 -34.70 -40.80 10.92
C TYR A 61 -35.19 -41.00 12.35
N ILE A 62 -35.34 -39.90 13.10
CA ILE A 62 -35.98 -39.89 14.43
C ILE A 62 -37.11 -38.85 14.47
N TYR A 63 -38.06 -39.05 15.39
CA TYR A 63 -39.24 -38.20 15.52
C TYR A 63 -39.45 -37.76 16.97
N THR A 64 -39.63 -36.46 17.17
CA THR A 64 -39.77 -35.85 18.52
C THR A 64 -41.08 -35.10 18.67
N LYS A 65 -41.68 -35.12 19.86
CA LYS A 65 -42.79 -34.24 20.23
C LYS A 65 -42.30 -33.03 21.02
N ILE A 66 -43.09 -31.97 21.09
CA ILE A 66 -42.85 -30.85 22.01
C ILE A 66 -42.78 -31.39 23.45
N SER A 67 -41.71 -31.07 24.16
CA SER A 67 -41.40 -31.64 25.48
C SER A 67 -40.81 -30.63 26.46
N THR A 68 -40.59 -29.38 26.04
CA THR A 68 -39.96 -28.31 26.85
C THR A 68 -40.95 -27.27 27.36
N LEU A 69 -42.24 -27.62 27.47
CA LEU A 69 -43.26 -26.74 28.05
C LEU A 69 -43.22 -26.74 29.59
N GLU A 70 -42.88 -27.88 30.18
CA GLU A 70 -42.72 -28.08 31.62
C GLU A 70 -41.45 -28.90 31.90
N PRO A 71 -40.77 -28.70 33.04
CA PRO A 71 -39.61 -29.52 33.42
C PRO A 71 -39.95 -31.01 33.50
N ASN A 72 -39.14 -31.87 32.87
CA ASN A 72 -39.30 -33.33 32.92
C ASN A 72 -38.02 -34.08 32.50
N ASP A 73 -37.92 -35.35 32.88
CA ASP A 73 -36.74 -36.20 32.59
C ASP A 73 -36.73 -36.81 31.17
N LYS A 74 -37.69 -36.45 30.32
CA LYS A 74 -37.88 -37.04 28.98
C LYS A 74 -37.82 -36.01 27.86
N ILE A 75 -37.17 -34.87 28.10
CA ILE A 75 -37.06 -33.78 27.13
C ILE A 75 -36.48 -34.28 25.81
N ASN A 76 -35.38 -35.04 25.86
CA ASN A 76 -34.69 -35.57 24.68
C ASN A 76 -35.23 -36.91 24.17
N SER A 77 -36.43 -37.34 24.59
CA SER A 77 -37.03 -38.58 24.10
C SER A 77 -37.50 -38.48 22.65
N PHE A 78 -37.30 -39.56 21.89
CA PHE A 78 -37.70 -39.65 20.48
C PHE A 78 -38.10 -41.08 20.10
N GLU A 79 -38.83 -41.19 18.98
CA GLU A 79 -39.13 -42.46 18.30
C GLU A 79 -38.06 -42.71 17.21
N GLY A 80 -37.52 -43.93 17.12
CA GLY A 80 -36.48 -44.31 16.15
C GLY A 80 -35.16 -44.76 16.80
N PRO A 81 -34.05 -44.83 16.05
CA PRO A 81 -33.91 -44.43 14.64
C PRO A 81 -34.53 -45.43 13.66
N PHE A 82 -35.10 -44.92 12.57
CA PHE A 82 -35.63 -45.67 11.44
C PHE A 82 -34.74 -45.52 10.21
N ASN A 83 -34.68 -46.55 9.35
CA ASN A 83 -33.82 -46.52 8.16
C ASN A 83 -34.40 -45.69 7.00
N HIS A 84 -35.69 -45.35 7.06
CA HIS A 84 -36.41 -44.54 6.09
C HIS A 84 -37.46 -43.68 6.81
N PRO A 85 -37.97 -42.61 6.18
CA PRO A 85 -39.06 -41.83 6.76
C PRO A 85 -40.28 -42.70 7.01
N GLU A 86 -40.82 -42.63 8.23
CA GLU A 86 -41.97 -43.42 8.67
C GLU A 86 -43.27 -42.62 8.47
N PRO A 87 -44.17 -43.03 7.53
CA PRO A 87 -45.37 -42.26 7.21
C PRO A 87 -46.31 -42.02 8.41
N LYS A 88 -46.29 -42.93 9.40
CA LYS A 88 -47.06 -42.80 10.63
C LYS A 88 -46.68 -41.56 11.43
N TYR A 89 -45.38 -41.26 11.53
CA TYR A 89 -44.87 -40.13 12.31
C TYR A 89 -44.74 -38.88 11.44
N HIS A 90 -44.28 -39.02 10.19
CA HIS A 90 -44.10 -37.92 9.25
C HIS A 90 -45.40 -37.15 8.96
N ASN A 91 -46.53 -37.85 8.84
CA ASN A 91 -47.82 -37.21 8.54
C ASN A 91 -48.54 -36.65 9.79
N ASP A 92 -48.05 -36.96 10.99
CA ASP A 92 -48.62 -36.47 12.25
C ASP A 92 -47.93 -35.17 12.66
N LYS A 93 -48.69 -34.06 12.61
CA LYS A 93 -48.20 -32.71 12.95
C LYS A 93 -47.70 -32.57 14.40
N GLN A 94 -47.95 -33.54 15.27
CA GLN A 94 -47.38 -33.57 16.63
C GLN A 94 -45.89 -33.92 16.66
N TYR A 95 -45.37 -34.53 15.59
CA TYR A 95 -44.00 -34.97 15.50
C TYR A 95 -43.18 -34.05 14.59
N GLN A 96 -41.97 -33.72 15.03
CA GLN A 96 -40.93 -33.13 14.23
C GLN A 96 -39.96 -34.23 13.79
N GLU A 97 -39.75 -34.35 12.48
CA GLU A 97 -38.78 -35.27 11.87
C GLU A 97 -37.36 -34.69 11.94
N TRP A 98 -36.38 -35.56 12.18
CA TRP A 98 -34.96 -35.26 12.15
C TRP A 98 -34.28 -36.29 11.26
N CYS A 99 -33.45 -35.83 10.32
CA CYS A 99 -32.58 -36.71 9.54
C CYS A 99 -31.20 -36.78 10.20
N LEU A 100 -30.71 -37.99 10.43
CA LEU A 100 -29.40 -38.28 10.99
C LEU A 100 -28.49 -38.78 9.88
N ILE A 101 -27.33 -38.16 9.68
CA ILE A 101 -26.35 -38.56 8.66
C ILE A 101 -25.09 -39.09 9.34
N ASN A 102 -24.53 -40.20 8.86
CA ASN A 102 -23.30 -40.79 9.39
C ASN A 102 -22.01 -40.05 9.00
N SER A 103 -21.99 -38.72 9.12
CA SER A 103 -20.94 -37.84 8.62
C SER A 103 -20.68 -36.63 9.53
N THR A 104 -20.04 -35.61 8.97
CA THR A 104 -19.74 -34.33 9.62
C THR A 104 -20.94 -33.37 9.57
N PRO A 105 -20.97 -32.33 10.42
CA PRO A 105 -21.94 -31.25 10.38
C PRO A 105 -21.98 -30.53 9.04
N ALA A 106 -20.81 -30.34 8.39
CA ALA A 106 -20.72 -29.77 7.05
C ALA A 106 -21.45 -30.66 6.02
N ALA A 107 -21.25 -31.98 6.05
CA ALA A 107 -22.01 -32.89 5.18
C ALA A 107 -23.52 -32.84 5.45
N CYS A 108 -23.93 -32.64 6.71
CA CYS A 108 -25.35 -32.48 7.06
C CYS A 108 -25.93 -31.19 6.48
N ALA A 109 -25.19 -30.08 6.52
CA ALA A 109 -25.59 -28.82 5.89
C ALA A 109 -25.73 -28.97 4.36
N ASP A 110 -24.71 -29.50 3.69
CA ASP A 110 -24.70 -29.73 2.24
C ASP A 110 -25.87 -30.62 1.79
N ILE A 111 -26.01 -31.81 2.37
CA ILE A 111 -27.09 -32.76 2.04
C ILE A 111 -28.47 -32.16 2.33
N GLY A 112 -28.60 -31.41 3.42
CA GLY A 112 -29.84 -30.74 3.79
C GLY A 112 -30.25 -29.66 2.79
N ILE A 113 -29.29 -28.87 2.29
CA ILE A 113 -29.52 -27.84 1.27
C ILE A 113 -29.92 -28.47 -0.06
N HIS A 114 -29.19 -29.49 -0.52
CA HIS A 114 -29.27 -29.95 -1.92
C HIS A 114 -30.13 -31.18 -2.16
N HIS A 115 -30.29 -32.09 -1.20
CA HIS A 115 -30.80 -33.43 -1.48
C HIS A 115 -32.06 -33.82 -0.72
N LEU A 116 -32.18 -33.48 0.56
CA LEU A 116 -33.31 -33.97 1.38
C LEU A 116 -34.59 -33.14 1.20
N TYR A 117 -34.45 -31.82 1.09
CA TYR A 117 -35.59 -30.90 1.15
C TYR A 117 -35.77 -30.04 -0.11
N SER A 118 -34.81 -30.06 -1.03
CA SER A 118 -34.85 -29.35 -2.30
C SER A 118 -36.01 -29.78 -3.21
N ASN A 119 -36.44 -31.04 -3.12
CA ASN A 119 -37.50 -31.63 -3.95
C ASN A 119 -38.81 -31.93 -3.20
N THR A 120 -38.80 -31.89 -1.86
CA THR A 120 -39.95 -32.30 -1.01
C THR A 120 -40.69 -31.11 -0.40
N LYS A 121 -40.06 -29.93 -0.32
CA LYS A 121 -40.67 -28.69 0.18
C LYS A 121 -40.79 -27.65 -0.93
N GLN A 122 -41.85 -26.83 -0.90
CA GLN A 122 -42.18 -25.86 -1.96
C GLN A 122 -41.22 -24.66 -2.04
N LYS A 123 -40.38 -24.43 -1.03
CA LYS A 123 -39.49 -23.27 -0.93
C LYS A 123 -38.05 -23.72 -0.70
N PRO A 124 -37.05 -23.07 -1.32
CA PRO A 124 -35.65 -23.33 -1.03
C PRO A 124 -35.30 -22.95 0.42
N ILE A 125 -34.16 -23.41 0.91
CA ILE A 125 -33.63 -23.01 2.21
C ILE A 125 -33.28 -21.52 2.16
N ASP A 126 -33.83 -20.76 3.12
CA ASP A 126 -33.60 -19.32 3.28
C ASP A 126 -32.41 -19.01 4.21
N LEU A 127 -32.17 -19.88 5.20
CA LEU A 127 -31.18 -19.69 6.26
C LEU A 127 -30.73 -21.06 6.80
N VAL A 128 -29.43 -21.23 7.02
CA VAL A 128 -28.91 -22.36 7.81
C VAL A 128 -28.58 -21.89 9.23
N ILE A 129 -29.12 -22.58 10.22
CA ILE A 129 -28.74 -22.44 11.62
C ILE A 129 -27.91 -23.67 11.99
N SER A 130 -26.70 -23.43 12.48
CA SER A 130 -25.84 -24.46 13.04
C SER A 130 -25.75 -24.26 14.54
N GLY A 131 -26.20 -25.23 15.32
CA GLY A 131 -26.27 -25.15 16.78
C GLY A 131 -27.71 -25.23 17.34
N PRO A 132 -27.92 -24.97 18.64
CA PRO A 132 -26.89 -24.60 19.60
C PRO A 132 -25.96 -25.78 19.84
N ASN A 133 -24.68 -25.51 20.11
CA ASN A 133 -23.75 -26.52 20.59
C ASN A 133 -23.38 -26.32 22.08
N PHE A 134 -22.84 -27.37 22.68
CA PHE A 134 -22.26 -27.29 24.01
C PHE A 134 -20.89 -26.64 23.96
N GLY A 135 -20.78 -25.43 24.51
CA GLY A 135 -19.51 -24.72 24.65
C GLY A 135 -19.40 -23.51 23.75
N LYS A 136 -18.58 -22.56 24.19
CA LYS A 136 -18.38 -21.29 23.49
C LYS A 136 -17.48 -21.48 22.27
N ASN A 137 -17.86 -20.84 21.18
CA ASN A 137 -17.04 -20.64 19.99
C ASN A 137 -16.61 -19.16 19.93
N SER A 138 -15.91 -18.71 20.98
CA SER A 138 -15.39 -17.33 21.11
C SER A 138 -13.87 -17.35 21.15
N SER A 139 -13.20 -16.49 20.39
CA SER A 139 -11.76 -16.50 20.06
C SER A 139 -11.38 -17.32 18.83
N ASN A 140 -10.26 -16.93 18.22
CA ASN A 140 -9.74 -17.51 16.98
C ASN A 140 -9.61 -19.04 17.08
N LEU A 141 -9.09 -19.53 18.20
CA LEU A 141 -8.79 -20.94 18.41
C LEU A 141 -10.04 -21.84 18.48
N TYR A 142 -11.12 -21.37 19.11
CA TYR A 142 -12.35 -22.15 19.20
C TYR A 142 -13.19 -22.04 17.94
N ILE A 143 -13.25 -20.86 17.32
CA ILE A 143 -13.98 -20.65 16.06
C ILE A 143 -13.44 -21.55 14.95
N LEU A 144 -12.12 -21.64 14.77
CA LEU A 144 -11.51 -22.44 13.70
C LEU A 144 -11.67 -23.96 13.90
N ALA A 145 -11.73 -24.43 15.15
CA ALA A 145 -11.91 -25.84 15.47
C ALA A 145 -13.39 -26.29 15.50
N SER A 146 -14.33 -25.33 15.48
CA SER A 146 -15.75 -25.59 15.71
C SER A 146 -16.42 -26.30 14.54
N GLY A 147 -17.05 -27.45 14.81
CA GLY A 147 -17.92 -28.12 13.83
C GLY A 147 -19.19 -27.31 13.56
N THR A 148 -19.69 -26.62 14.59
CA THR A 148 -20.82 -25.69 14.48
C THR A 148 -20.53 -24.54 13.51
N VAL A 149 -19.41 -23.83 13.68
CA VAL A 149 -19.01 -22.78 12.73
C VAL A 149 -18.70 -23.38 11.36
N GLY A 150 -18.05 -24.56 11.32
CA GLY A 150 -17.74 -25.26 10.08
C GLY A 150 -18.96 -25.59 9.22
N ALA A 151 -20.06 -26.04 9.82
CA ALA A 151 -21.32 -26.26 9.11
C ALA A 151 -21.98 -24.96 8.63
N ALA A 152 -21.89 -23.88 9.41
CA ALA A 152 -22.37 -22.57 8.97
C ALA A 152 -21.56 -22.03 7.78
N MET A 153 -20.23 -22.19 7.80
CA MET A 153 -19.36 -21.87 6.68
C MET A 153 -19.67 -22.71 5.44
N GLU A 154 -19.94 -24.01 5.61
CA GLU A 154 -20.34 -24.88 4.51
C GLU A 154 -21.60 -24.34 3.82
N ALA A 155 -22.64 -23.97 4.58
CA ALA A 155 -23.86 -23.40 4.02
C ALA A 155 -23.59 -22.16 3.15
N VAL A 156 -22.66 -21.29 3.59
CA VAL A 156 -22.28 -20.10 2.83
C VAL A 156 -21.61 -20.47 1.51
N THR A 157 -20.76 -21.49 1.48
CA THR A 157 -20.12 -21.96 0.23
C THR A 157 -21.13 -22.47 -0.80
N HIS A 158 -22.36 -22.78 -0.37
CA HIS A 158 -23.50 -23.14 -1.21
C HIS A 158 -24.46 -21.98 -1.48
N GLY A 159 -24.06 -20.75 -1.17
CA GLY A 159 -24.84 -19.53 -1.43
C GLY A 159 -25.92 -19.22 -0.40
N ILE A 160 -25.96 -19.94 0.73
CA ILE A 160 -26.97 -19.75 1.77
C ILE A 160 -26.31 -19.07 2.98
N LYS A 161 -26.80 -17.87 3.34
CA LYS A 161 -26.37 -17.17 4.57
C LYS A 161 -26.69 -18.02 5.80
N SER A 162 -25.90 -17.87 6.86
CA SER A 162 -26.01 -18.77 8.01
C SER A 162 -25.78 -18.12 9.37
N ILE A 163 -26.17 -18.82 10.43
CA ILE A 163 -25.92 -18.41 11.82
C ILE A 163 -25.35 -19.62 12.58
N ALA A 164 -24.17 -19.46 13.17
CA ALA A 164 -23.61 -20.38 14.15
C ALA A 164 -24.05 -19.93 15.55
N LEU A 165 -24.70 -20.82 16.30
CA LEU A 165 -25.23 -20.54 17.64
C LEU A 165 -24.53 -21.45 18.66
N SER A 166 -24.02 -20.85 19.73
CA SER A 166 -23.24 -21.55 20.75
C SER A 166 -23.72 -21.18 22.14
N TYR A 167 -23.89 -22.17 23.02
CA TYR A 167 -24.24 -21.93 24.42
C TYR A 167 -22.99 -22.06 25.30
N ALA A 168 -22.55 -20.92 25.83
CA ALA A 168 -21.36 -20.81 26.66
C ALA A 168 -21.70 -21.15 28.12
N PHE A 169 -21.18 -22.26 28.61
CA PHE A 169 -21.44 -22.73 29.97
C PHE A 169 -20.26 -22.45 30.91
N ASN A 170 -20.55 -22.24 32.19
CA ASN A 170 -19.54 -22.15 33.26
C ASN A 170 -19.51 -23.41 34.15
N ASN A 171 -20.57 -24.22 34.10
CA ASN A 171 -20.71 -25.49 34.81
C ASN A 171 -21.42 -26.50 33.89
N LEU A 172 -21.43 -27.76 34.30
CA LEU A 172 -22.07 -28.86 33.56
C LEU A 172 -23.56 -29.02 33.96
N ASP A 173 -24.11 -28.08 34.73
CA ASP A 173 -25.50 -28.18 35.19
C ASP A 173 -26.44 -27.59 34.14
N HIS A 174 -27.47 -28.35 33.79
CA HIS A 174 -28.42 -28.01 32.74
C HIS A 174 -29.72 -27.49 33.36
N ASP A 175 -29.75 -26.21 33.75
CA ASP A 175 -30.96 -25.61 34.29
C ASP A 175 -32.03 -25.40 33.19
N TYR A 176 -33.22 -25.94 33.45
CA TYR A 176 -34.35 -25.89 32.54
C TYR A 176 -34.76 -24.45 32.18
N TYR A 177 -34.81 -23.55 33.17
CA TYR A 177 -35.29 -22.19 32.97
C TYR A 177 -34.28 -21.34 32.20
N ILE A 178 -32.99 -21.51 32.50
CA ILE A 178 -31.90 -20.86 31.75
C ILE A 178 -31.91 -21.31 30.29
N LEU A 179 -32.06 -22.62 30.02
CA LEU A 179 -32.11 -23.14 28.65
C LEU A 179 -33.35 -22.66 27.88
N LYS A 180 -34.52 -22.55 28.54
CA LYS A 180 -35.72 -21.95 27.94
C LYS A 180 -35.52 -20.48 27.60
N GLU A 181 -34.93 -19.71 28.51
CA GLU A 181 -34.69 -18.29 28.25
C GLU A 181 -33.61 -18.09 27.16
N ALA A 182 -32.57 -18.93 27.13
CA ALA A 182 -31.56 -18.94 26.06
C ALA A 182 -32.17 -19.24 24.68
N ALA A 183 -33.04 -20.26 24.58
CA ALA A 183 -33.73 -20.60 23.33
C ALA A 183 -34.61 -19.44 22.83
N LYS A 184 -35.36 -18.82 23.74
CA LYS A 184 -36.21 -17.66 23.45
C LYS A 184 -35.41 -16.46 22.98
N ILE A 185 -34.28 -16.15 23.63
CA ILE A 185 -33.36 -15.10 23.19
C ILE A 185 -32.80 -15.44 21.80
N SER A 186 -32.39 -16.69 21.59
CA SER A 186 -31.83 -17.17 20.31
C SER A 186 -32.78 -16.92 19.15
N VAL A 187 -34.04 -17.37 19.26
CA VAL A 187 -35.04 -17.20 18.19
C VAL A 187 -35.22 -15.72 17.84
N LYS A 188 -35.42 -14.84 18.82
CA LYS A 188 -35.59 -13.40 18.55
C LYS A 188 -34.34 -12.75 17.96
N LEU A 189 -33.17 -13.17 18.41
CA LEU A 189 -31.90 -12.65 17.90
C LEU A 189 -31.67 -13.11 16.45
N ILE A 190 -31.99 -14.37 16.14
CA ILE A 190 -31.93 -14.92 14.79
C ILE A 190 -32.85 -14.15 13.84
N GLU A 191 -34.10 -13.84 14.21
CA GLU A 191 -35.01 -13.03 13.37
C GLU A 191 -34.39 -11.67 13.01
N LYS A 192 -33.80 -11.01 14.00
CA LYS A 192 -33.19 -9.70 13.84
C LYS A 192 -31.93 -9.78 12.96
N LEU A 193 -31.08 -10.78 13.18
CA LEU A 193 -29.84 -10.96 12.41
C LEU A 193 -30.10 -11.43 10.99
N TYR A 194 -31.16 -12.21 10.76
CA TYR A 194 -31.57 -12.61 9.42
C TYR A 194 -31.94 -11.42 8.54
N ILE A 195 -32.63 -10.41 9.08
CA ILE A 195 -32.88 -9.15 8.36
C ILE A 195 -31.54 -8.48 7.99
N LYS A 196 -30.57 -8.46 8.91
CA LYS A 196 -29.24 -7.88 8.65
C LYS A 196 -28.44 -8.65 7.60
N LEU A 197 -28.49 -9.98 7.61
CA LEU A 197 -27.87 -10.83 6.58
C LEU A 197 -28.44 -10.58 5.18
N LYS A 198 -29.69 -10.14 5.08
CA LYS A 198 -30.30 -9.73 3.80
C LYS A 198 -29.93 -8.33 3.34
N GLU A 199 -29.56 -7.45 4.28
CA GLU A 199 -29.22 -6.06 3.98
C GLU A 199 -27.74 -5.85 3.63
N SER A 200 -26.87 -6.82 3.92
CA SER A 200 -25.42 -6.70 3.76
C SER A 200 -24.80 -7.90 3.07
N ASP A 201 -24.26 -7.68 1.87
CA ASP A 201 -23.53 -8.72 1.13
C ASP A 201 -22.14 -8.99 1.72
N GLU A 202 -21.62 -8.09 2.57
CA GLU A 202 -20.31 -8.24 3.22
C GLU A 202 -20.31 -9.26 4.36
N ILE A 203 -21.48 -9.52 4.95
CA ILE A 203 -21.64 -10.45 6.06
C ILE A 203 -22.21 -11.76 5.52
N ASP A 204 -21.48 -12.85 5.70
CA ASP A 204 -21.91 -14.17 5.25
C ASP A 204 -22.61 -14.97 6.35
N LEU A 205 -22.07 -14.88 7.56
CA LEU A 205 -22.63 -15.54 8.72
C LEU A 205 -22.42 -14.74 10.00
N PHE A 206 -23.23 -15.04 11.02
CA PHE A 206 -22.99 -14.58 12.39
C PHE A 206 -22.61 -15.75 13.29
N SER A 207 -21.60 -15.58 14.13
CA SER A 207 -21.34 -16.45 15.28
C SER A 207 -21.93 -15.81 16.54
N ILE A 208 -22.82 -16.53 17.22
CA ILE A 208 -23.51 -16.10 18.43
C ILE A 208 -23.04 -16.96 19.60
N ASN A 209 -22.64 -16.34 20.70
CA ASN A 209 -22.39 -17.03 21.96
C ASN A 209 -23.31 -16.48 23.07
N ILE A 210 -24.15 -17.35 23.62
CA ILE A 210 -25.05 -17.01 24.74
C ILE A 210 -24.50 -17.58 26.04
N PRO A 211 -24.20 -16.76 27.06
CA PRO A 211 -23.75 -17.26 28.36
C PRO A 211 -24.93 -17.88 29.12
N LEU A 212 -24.80 -19.16 29.48
CA LEU A 212 -25.71 -19.87 30.36
C LEU A 212 -25.37 -19.53 31.81
N VAL A 213 -25.85 -18.37 32.26
CA VAL A 213 -25.66 -17.84 33.62
C VAL A 213 -27.01 -17.52 34.25
N ASP A 214 -27.09 -17.54 35.58
CA ASP A 214 -28.34 -17.28 36.32
C ASP A 214 -28.93 -15.89 36.01
N SER A 215 -28.08 -14.93 35.65
CA SER A 215 -28.46 -13.56 35.28
C SER A 215 -29.05 -13.44 33.87
N LEU A 216 -29.05 -14.52 33.06
CA LEU A 216 -29.52 -14.52 31.68
C LEU A 216 -31.03 -14.20 31.61
N ASN A 217 -31.36 -13.08 30.97
CA ASN A 217 -32.73 -12.63 30.82
C ASN A 217 -32.87 -11.74 29.58
N ILE A 218 -33.92 -11.97 28.79
CA ILE A 218 -34.15 -11.24 27.54
C ILE A 218 -34.29 -9.72 27.71
N LYS A 219 -34.67 -9.23 28.90
CA LYS A 219 -34.88 -7.81 29.17
C LYS A 219 -33.63 -7.08 29.66
N SER A 220 -32.71 -7.78 30.32
CA SER A 220 -31.57 -7.16 31.01
C SER A 220 -30.21 -7.58 30.46
N THR A 221 -30.08 -8.76 29.85
CA THR A 221 -28.82 -9.21 29.29
C THR A 221 -28.45 -8.37 28.07
N LYS A 222 -27.23 -7.83 28.08
CA LYS A 222 -26.71 -7.04 26.97
C LYS A 222 -26.34 -7.97 25.80
N ILE A 223 -26.68 -7.54 24.59
CA ILE A 223 -26.31 -8.20 23.33
C ILE A 223 -25.42 -7.23 22.56
N SER A 224 -24.19 -7.65 22.27
CA SER A 224 -23.17 -6.79 21.67
C SER A 224 -22.57 -7.43 20.43
N TYR A 225 -22.40 -6.63 19.37
CA TYR A 225 -21.50 -7.03 18.29
C TYR A 225 -20.06 -7.01 18.80
N ALA A 226 -19.26 -8.03 18.49
CA ALA A 226 -17.90 -8.12 18.98
C ALA A 226 -16.95 -8.79 17.96
N PRO A 227 -15.73 -8.25 17.75
CA PRO A 227 -14.68 -8.89 16.95
C PRO A 227 -14.09 -10.10 17.66
N ILE A 228 -13.41 -10.96 16.90
CA ILE A 228 -12.73 -12.15 17.42
C ILE A 228 -11.51 -11.77 18.27
N LEU A 229 -11.38 -12.37 19.46
CA LEU A 229 -10.11 -12.37 20.20
C LEU A 229 -9.03 -13.16 19.44
N GLN A 230 -7.93 -12.48 19.10
CA GLN A 230 -6.77 -13.10 18.45
C GLN A 230 -5.85 -13.78 19.48
N ASN A 231 -5.73 -15.10 19.41
CA ASN A 231 -4.91 -15.91 20.30
C ASN A 231 -4.37 -17.18 19.60
N TYR A 232 -3.37 -17.83 20.21
CA TYR A 232 -2.59 -18.92 19.59
C TYR A 232 -2.45 -20.13 20.51
N TRP A 233 -2.53 -21.33 19.94
CA TRP A 233 -2.23 -22.57 20.66
C TRP A 233 -0.71 -22.74 20.81
N LYS A 234 -0.27 -23.32 21.94
CA LYS A 234 0.97 -24.13 21.96
C LYS A 234 0.66 -25.52 21.40
N SER A 235 1.58 -26.48 21.49
CA SER A 235 1.22 -27.87 21.15
C SER A 235 -0.01 -28.32 21.94
N ILE A 236 -1.04 -28.78 21.23
CA ILE A 236 -2.25 -29.38 21.83
C ILE A 236 -2.07 -30.89 22.07
N TYR A 237 -0.88 -31.42 21.79
CA TYR A 237 -0.50 -32.80 22.04
C TYR A 237 0.75 -32.86 22.91
N SER A 238 0.84 -33.89 23.75
CA SER A 238 2.02 -34.20 24.55
C SER A 238 2.50 -35.62 24.28
N PRO A 239 3.81 -35.87 24.18
CA PRO A 239 4.33 -37.22 24.03
C PRO A 239 3.96 -38.06 25.26
N MET A 240 3.59 -39.31 25.03
CA MET A 240 3.46 -40.30 26.10
C MET A 240 4.81 -40.98 26.31
N ASP A 241 5.15 -41.24 27.57
CA ASP A 241 6.43 -41.87 27.93
C ASP A 241 6.54 -43.31 27.40
N GLU A 242 5.41 -44.00 27.25
CA GLU A 242 5.37 -45.39 26.78
C GLU A 242 4.91 -45.50 25.31
N PRO A 243 5.68 -46.20 24.46
CA PRO A 243 5.24 -46.51 23.10
C PRO A 243 4.06 -47.50 23.11
N ASN A 244 3.33 -47.58 22.00
CA ASN A 244 2.22 -48.53 21.90
C ASN A 244 2.72 -49.98 21.86
N GLU A 245 1.78 -50.95 21.85
CA GLU A 245 2.11 -52.40 21.78
C GLU A 245 3.00 -52.79 20.58
N LYS A 246 3.14 -51.91 19.58
CA LYS A 246 3.99 -52.10 18.38
C LYS A 246 5.30 -51.30 18.44
N GLY A 247 5.62 -50.67 19.56
CA GLY A 247 6.84 -49.87 19.75
C GLY A 247 6.80 -48.47 19.14
N GLN A 248 5.63 -47.94 18.77
CA GLN A 248 5.50 -46.62 18.13
C GLN A 248 5.28 -45.52 19.19
N SER A 249 5.90 -44.35 18.99
CA SER A 249 5.67 -43.16 19.81
C SER A 249 4.19 -42.78 19.82
N GLN A 250 3.67 -42.42 20.99
CA GLN A 250 2.28 -42.02 21.18
C GLN A 250 2.21 -40.57 21.63
N PHE A 251 1.16 -39.87 21.21
CA PHE A 251 0.88 -38.51 21.64
C PHE A 251 -0.56 -38.44 22.16
N SER A 252 -0.74 -37.84 23.34
CA SER A 252 -2.05 -37.63 23.95
C SER A 252 -2.53 -36.21 23.68
N TRP A 253 -3.84 -36.03 23.52
CA TRP A 253 -4.46 -34.70 23.35
C TRP A 253 -4.53 -33.97 24.69
N THR A 254 -3.84 -32.85 24.81
CA THR A 254 -3.60 -32.09 26.05
C THR A 254 -3.57 -30.56 25.84
N PRO A 255 -4.63 -29.95 25.27
CA PRO A 255 -4.69 -28.50 25.08
C PRO A 255 -4.69 -27.73 26.42
N ASP A 256 -3.99 -26.59 26.46
CA ASP A 256 -3.97 -25.69 27.62
C ASP A 256 -5.13 -24.70 27.61
N PHE A 257 -6.33 -25.17 27.98
CA PHE A 257 -7.52 -24.33 28.09
C PHE A 257 -7.39 -23.21 29.13
N LYS A 258 -6.55 -23.40 30.16
CA LYS A 258 -6.31 -22.39 31.20
C LYS A 258 -5.57 -21.19 30.62
N GLN A 259 -4.62 -21.42 29.72
CA GLN A 259 -3.93 -20.35 29.02
C GLN A 259 -4.90 -19.54 28.15
N VAL A 260 -5.77 -20.21 27.38
CA VAL A 260 -6.78 -19.52 26.55
C VAL A 260 -7.70 -18.63 27.38
N TYR A 261 -8.13 -19.11 28.56
CA TYR A 261 -8.93 -18.31 29.48
C TYR A 261 -8.15 -17.10 30.03
N LYS A 262 -6.86 -17.27 30.38
CA LYS A 262 -5.99 -16.17 30.82
C LYS A 262 -5.79 -15.11 29.73
N ASP A 263 -5.65 -15.52 28.48
CA ASP A 263 -5.51 -14.60 27.34
C ASP A 263 -6.76 -13.73 27.21
N GLY A 264 -7.95 -14.33 27.34
CA GLY A 264 -9.22 -13.60 27.38
C GLY A 264 -9.32 -12.60 28.54
N ILE A 265 -8.83 -12.95 29.73
CA ILE A 265 -8.78 -12.02 30.88
C ILE A 265 -7.78 -10.88 30.64
N LYS A 266 -6.65 -11.15 30.00
CA LYS A 266 -5.60 -10.17 29.74
C LYS A 266 -6.01 -9.14 28.70
N ASP A 267 -6.74 -9.56 27.67
CA ASP A 267 -7.19 -8.67 26.59
C ASP A 267 -8.34 -7.76 27.06
N LYS A 268 -8.05 -6.48 27.26
CA LYS A 268 -9.04 -5.47 27.72
C LYS A 268 -9.87 -4.86 26.58
N ASN A 269 -9.60 -5.27 25.33
CA ASN A 269 -10.33 -4.78 24.17
C ASN A 269 -11.73 -5.38 24.12
N HIS A 270 -12.63 -4.71 23.40
CA HIS A 270 -13.99 -5.22 23.16
C HIS A 270 -13.93 -6.38 22.17
N THR A 271 -13.83 -7.62 22.67
CA THR A 271 -13.79 -8.87 21.90
C THR A 271 -14.92 -9.81 22.28
N ASP A 272 -15.19 -10.80 21.42
CA ASP A 272 -16.20 -11.84 21.64
C ASP A 272 -16.01 -12.60 22.97
N SER A 273 -14.75 -12.87 23.34
CA SER A 273 -14.42 -13.45 24.63
C SER A 273 -14.62 -12.46 25.78
N ARG A 274 -14.31 -11.17 25.60
CA ARG A 274 -14.51 -10.14 26.64
C ARG A 274 -15.98 -9.95 26.97
N VAL A 275 -16.84 -9.91 25.95
CA VAL A 275 -18.29 -9.78 26.14
C VAL A 275 -18.85 -10.94 26.97
N LEU A 276 -18.40 -12.17 26.72
CA LEU A 276 -18.80 -13.33 27.52
C LEU A 276 -18.29 -13.27 28.97
N LEU A 277 -17.05 -12.79 29.18
CA LEU A 277 -16.50 -12.59 30.54
C LEU A 277 -17.28 -11.56 31.36
N GLU A 278 -17.98 -10.65 30.68
CA GLU A 278 -18.87 -9.65 31.28
C GLU A 278 -20.34 -10.10 31.33
N GLU A 279 -20.60 -11.41 31.18
CA GLU A 279 -21.93 -12.02 31.17
C GLU A 279 -22.87 -11.49 30.06
N GLY A 280 -22.30 -10.92 28.99
CA GLY A 280 -23.04 -10.47 27.81
C GLY A 280 -23.14 -11.53 26.71
N ILE A 281 -24.07 -11.36 25.79
CA ILE A 281 -24.18 -12.17 24.56
C ILE A 281 -23.30 -11.54 23.48
N SER A 282 -22.37 -12.33 22.92
CA SER A 282 -21.51 -11.88 21.82
C SER A 282 -22.09 -12.29 20.48
N VAL A 283 -22.07 -11.36 19.52
CA VAL A 283 -22.47 -11.57 18.13
C VAL A 283 -21.33 -11.11 17.22
N THR A 284 -20.70 -12.03 16.50
CA THR A 284 -19.56 -11.72 15.64
C THR A 284 -19.96 -11.86 14.17
N PRO A 285 -19.97 -10.76 13.38
CA PRO A 285 -20.13 -10.84 11.93
C PRO A 285 -18.88 -11.47 11.30
N LEU A 286 -19.08 -12.46 10.43
CA LEU A 286 -17.99 -13.20 9.76
C LEU A 286 -18.23 -13.26 8.25
N LYS A 287 -17.12 -13.36 7.51
CA LYS A 287 -17.08 -13.62 6.07
C LYS A 287 -16.50 -15.02 5.85
N ALA A 288 -17.19 -15.87 5.07
CA ALA A 288 -16.71 -17.23 4.82
C ALA A 288 -15.72 -17.23 3.66
N ALA A 289 -14.51 -16.74 3.91
CA ALA A 289 -13.45 -16.69 2.92
C ALA A 289 -12.15 -17.25 3.48
N PHE A 290 -11.47 -18.06 2.68
CA PHE A 290 -10.02 -18.08 2.73
C PHE A 290 -9.56 -16.80 2.03
N LYS A 291 -9.26 -15.77 2.83
CA LYS A 291 -8.70 -14.53 2.29
C LYS A 291 -7.29 -14.86 1.80
N PHE A 292 -7.11 -14.91 0.49
CA PHE A 292 -5.78 -14.98 -0.11
C PHE A 292 -5.05 -13.66 0.15
N ILE A 293 -3.74 -13.72 0.33
CA ILE A 293 -2.91 -12.52 0.43
C ILE A 293 -2.63 -12.09 -1.02
N ASP A 294 -3.17 -10.94 -1.39
CA ASP A 294 -3.00 -10.37 -2.73
C ASP A 294 -1.62 -9.71 -2.86
N PRO A 295 -0.78 -10.08 -3.86
CA PRO A 295 -0.79 -11.31 -4.66
C PRO A 295 0.49 -12.15 -4.48
N LEU A 296 0.35 -13.42 -4.09
CA LEU A 296 1.29 -14.48 -4.49
C LEU A 296 0.79 -15.09 -5.81
N GLN A 297 1.42 -14.73 -6.92
CA GLN A 297 1.13 -15.24 -8.28
C GLN A 297 2.44 -15.74 -8.91
N GLY A 298 2.39 -16.83 -9.69
CA GLY A 298 3.58 -17.44 -10.33
C GLY A 298 3.65 -18.96 -10.15
N GLU A 299 4.56 -19.61 -10.89
CA GLU A 299 4.87 -21.04 -10.74
C GLU A 299 5.78 -21.26 -9.52
N ILE A 300 5.40 -22.15 -8.60
CA ILE A 300 6.26 -22.57 -7.48
C ILE A 300 7.27 -23.59 -8.02
N LYS A 301 8.54 -23.17 -8.18
CA LYS A 301 9.65 -24.07 -8.48
C LYS A 301 10.21 -24.63 -7.16
N LEU A 302 10.14 -25.94 -6.99
CA LEU A 302 10.63 -26.63 -5.80
C LEU A 302 12.10 -27.00 -6.03
N ASP A 303 13.02 -26.23 -5.47
CA ASP A 303 14.45 -26.57 -5.48
C ASP A 303 14.82 -27.44 -4.28
N GLU A 304 15.69 -28.42 -4.50
CA GLU A 304 16.14 -29.37 -3.48
C GLU A 304 17.08 -28.68 -2.47
N HIS A 305 16.66 -28.70 -1.20
CA HIS A 305 17.41 -28.43 0.04
C HIS A 305 17.53 -26.98 0.55
N GLU A 306 16.77 -26.70 1.61
CA GLU A 306 16.80 -25.50 2.46
C GLU A 306 18.01 -25.49 3.42
N GLU A 307 18.75 -24.39 3.47
CA GLU A 307 19.48 -23.95 4.67
C GLU A 307 18.92 -22.62 5.17
N VAL A 308 18.76 -22.53 6.49
CA VAL A 308 18.19 -21.44 7.28
C VAL A 308 19.04 -20.17 7.16
N VAL A 309 18.43 -19.01 6.84
CA VAL A 309 19.14 -17.71 6.86
C VAL A 309 18.39 -16.68 7.70
N ASP A 310 19.16 -16.08 8.60
CA ASP A 310 18.88 -14.90 9.41
C ASP A 310 18.40 -13.72 8.53
N ASN A 311 17.55 -12.82 9.06
CA ASN A 311 17.03 -11.65 8.33
C ASN A 311 18.15 -10.61 8.04
N GLU A 312 19.05 -10.90 7.11
CA GLU A 312 20.17 -10.04 6.71
C GLU A 312 19.73 -9.06 5.60
N LYS A 313 19.83 -7.74 5.85
CA LYS A 313 19.53 -6.70 4.86
C LYS A 313 20.71 -6.50 3.91
N THR A 314 20.46 -6.29 2.63
CA THR A 314 21.51 -6.15 1.61
C THR A 314 21.51 -4.77 0.96
N PHE A 315 22.69 -4.17 0.83
CA PHE A 315 22.95 -3.00 0.00
C PHE A 315 23.72 -3.44 -1.25
N LEU A 316 23.04 -3.42 -2.39
CA LEU A 316 23.65 -3.69 -3.69
C LEU A 316 24.11 -2.35 -4.28
N ILE A 317 25.38 -2.23 -4.63
CA ILE A 317 25.92 -1.03 -5.26
C ILE A 317 26.61 -1.41 -6.58
N THR A 318 26.22 -0.78 -7.68
CA THR A 318 26.84 -1.02 -9.00
C THR A 318 27.69 0.15 -9.47
N ILE A 319 27.68 1.25 -8.73
CA ILE A 319 28.54 2.39 -8.98
C ILE A 319 30.01 2.02 -8.73
N PRO A 320 30.95 2.43 -9.59
CA PRO A 320 32.38 2.17 -9.40
C PRO A 320 32.91 2.73 -8.07
N GLU A 321 33.87 2.03 -7.44
CA GLU A 321 34.48 2.47 -6.18
C GLU A 321 35.23 3.81 -6.29
N GLU A 322 35.66 4.15 -7.50
CA GLU A 322 36.34 5.39 -7.85
C GLU A 322 35.40 6.62 -7.82
N SER A 323 34.09 6.41 -7.77
CA SER A 323 33.09 7.46 -7.87
C SER A 323 33.07 8.36 -6.63
N TYR A 324 32.90 9.67 -6.85
CA TYR A 324 32.84 10.69 -5.78
C TYR A 324 31.82 10.36 -4.68
N ILE A 325 30.72 9.69 -5.05
CA ILE A 325 29.62 9.35 -4.15
C ILE A 325 29.71 7.95 -3.53
N TYR A 326 30.64 7.10 -3.94
CA TYR A 326 30.71 5.71 -3.48
C TYR A 326 30.90 5.62 -1.96
N GLU A 327 31.93 6.29 -1.44
CA GLU A 327 32.23 6.30 0.00
C GLU A 327 31.11 6.96 0.84
N PRO A 328 30.60 8.17 0.48
CA PRO A 328 29.44 8.77 1.14
C PRO A 328 28.18 7.88 1.19
N LEU A 329 27.95 7.07 0.16
CA LEU A 329 26.82 6.14 0.09
C LEU A 329 27.05 4.90 0.96
N VAL A 330 28.22 4.30 0.86
CA VAL A 330 28.53 3.01 1.49
C VAL A 330 28.63 3.11 3.02
N GLU A 331 29.20 4.21 3.55
CA GLU A 331 29.42 4.36 4.99
C GLU A 331 28.13 4.27 5.85
N PRO A 332 27.04 5.00 5.52
CA PRO A 332 25.78 4.89 6.27
C PRO A 332 25.21 3.47 6.30
N PHE A 333 25.22 2.74 5.17
CA PHE A 333 24.75 1.35 5.11
C PHE A 333 25.63 0.41 5.95
N LYS A 334 26.96 0.61 5.96
CA LYS A 334 27.88 -0.13 6.86
C LYS A 334 27.51 0.09 8.33
N LYS A 335 27.29 1.35 8.75
CA LYS A 335 26.93 1.70 10.13
C LYS A 335 25.62 1.03 10.59
N LEU A 336 24.68 0.84 9.66
CA LEU A 336 23.38 0.21 9.92
C LEU A 336 23.40 -1.32 9.82
N GLY A 337 24.55 -1.93 9.48
CA GLY A 337 24.73 -3.39 9.44
C GLY A 337 24.21 -4.06 8.17
N TYR A 338 24.12 -3.35 7.05
CA TYR A 338 23.77 -3.95 5.76
C TYR A 338 24.95 -4.77 5.21
N LYS A 339 24.64 -5.91 4.59
CA LYS A 339 25.59 -6.66 3.77
C LYS A 339 25.79 -5.93 2.45
N ILE A 340 27.03 -5.57 2.14
CA ILE A 340 27.35 -4.83 0.91
C ILE A 340 27.84 -5.81 -0.13
N THR A 341 27.31 -5.67 -1.35
CA THR A 341 27.69 -6.50 -2.49
C THR A 341 27.62 -5.70 -3.77
N THR A 342 28.39 -6.10 -4.78
CA THR A 342 28.32 -5.62 -6.16
C THR A 342 27.75 -6.69 -7.10
N ASP A 343 27.49 -7.90 -6.59
CA ASP A 343 27.00 -9.04 -7.36
C ASP A 343 25.50 -8.89 -7.62
N LYS A 344 25.13 -8.65 -8.89
CA LYS A 344 23.71 -8.53 -9.31
C LYS A 344 22.92 -9.83 -9.16
N SER A 345 23.56 -10.99 -9.02
CA SER A 345 22.86 -12.27 -8.81
C SER A 345 22.06 -12.33 -7.49
N VAL A 346 22.33 -11.41 -6.55
CA VAL A 346 21.53 -11.26 -5.32
C VAL A 346 20.08 -10.85 -5.58
N ILE A 347 19.82 -10.19 -6.72
CA ILE A 347 18.48 -9.80 -7.15
C ILE A 347 17.64 -11.05 -7.47
N GLU A 348 18.24 -12.06 -8.11
CA GLU A 348 17.59 -13.32 -8.50
C GLU A 348 17.53 -14.35 -7.36
N SER A 349 18.52 -14.35 -6.46
CA SER A 349 18.72 -15.38 -5.44
C SER A 349 18.09 -15.07 -4.07
N SER A 350 17.59 -13.85 -3.84
CA SER A 350 17.00 -13.46 -2.55
C SER A 350 15.58 -12.91 -2.70
N SER A 351 14.58 -13.78 -2.49
CA SER A 351 13.16 -13.39 -2.50
C SER A 351 12.66 -12.89 -1.13
N GLU A 352 13.36 -13.19 -0.03
CA GLU A 352 12.89 -12.88 1.33
C GLU A 352 13.62 -11.73 2.02
N SER A 353 14.90 -11.46 1.69
CA SER A 353 15.66 -10.37 2.30
C SER A 353 15.51 -9.05 1.55
N PRO A 354 15.43 -7.91 2.26
CA PRO A 354 15.29 -6.62 1.60
C PRO A 354 16.63 -6.15 1.00
N ILE A 355 16.57 -5.72 -0.26
CA ILE A 355 17.70 -5.24 -1.06
C ILE A 355 17.44 -3.79 -1.44
N PHE A 356 18.34 -2.90 -1.03
CA PHE A 356 18.41 -1.55 -1.60
C PHE A 356 19.53 -1.53 -2.64
N HIS A 357 19.17 -1.31 -3.91
CA HIS A 357 20.12 -1.31 -5.02
C HIS A 357 20.39 0.12 -5.49
N TYR A 358 21.59 0.65 -5.24
CA TYR A 358 22.03 1.94 -5.76
C TYR A 358 22.95 1.78 -6.98
N GLY A 359 22.52 2.31 -8.12
CA GLY A 359 23.21 2.21 -9.39
C GLY A 359 22.81 3.34 -10.34
N ASP A 360 23.57 3.47 -11.43
CA ASP A 360 23.15 4.31 -12.56
C ASP A 360 21.82 3.81 -13.13
N TYR A 361 21.04 4.69 -13.74
CA TYR A 361 19.68 4.35 -14.17
C TYR A 361 19.62 3.12 -15.10
N GLU A 362 20.61 2.95 -15.97
CA GLU A 362 20.72 1.81 -16.90
C GLU A 362 21.12 0.50 -16.22
N ASP A 363 21.70 0.57 -15.03
CA ASP A 363 22.12 -0.60 -14.25
C ASP A 363 20.99 -1.19 -13.40
N ILE A 364 19.95 -0.40 -13.14
CA ILE A 364 18.81 -0.79 -12.33
C ILE A 364 17.95 -1.80 -13.10
N ASP A 365 17.71 -2.96 -12.49
CA ASP A 365 16.76 -3.92 -13.02
C ASP A 365 15.32 -3.42 -12.79
N ILE A 366 14.75 -2.80 -13.82
CA ILE A 366 13.40 -2.22 -13.77
C ILE A 366 12.33 -3.31 -13.72
N ASP A 367 12.56 -4.45 -14.37
CA ASP A 367 11.58 -5.54 -14.44
C ASP A 367 11.39 -6.20 -13.06
N SER A 368 12.47 -6.33 -12.29
CA SER A 368 12.45 -6.87 -10.93
C SER A 368 11.66 -6.03 -9.92
N ILE A 369 11.45 -4.73 -10.16
CA ILE A 369 10.69 -3.83 -9.26
C ILE A 369 9.24 -4.25 -9.13
N GLY A 370 8.62 -4.69 -10.23
CA GLY A 370 7.23 -5.15 -10.23
C GLY A 370 7.04 -6.58 -9.69
N ILE A 371 8.13 -7.33 -9.59
CA ILE A 371 8.14 -8.76 -9.21
C ILE A 371 8.58 -8.93 -7.74
N ASN A 372 9.57 -8.16 -7.28
CA ASN A 372 10.15 -8.25 -5.94
C ASN A 372 9.79 -7.03 -5.08
N ASN A 373 8.79 -7.18 -4.20
CA ASN A 373 8.35 -6.13 -3.27
C ASN A 373 9.41 -5.75 -2.20
N ASN A 374 10.50 -6.51 -2.09
CA ASN A 374 11.62 -6.25 -1.17
C ASN A 374 12.84 -5.65 -1.90
N TYR A 375 12.72 -5.32 -3.20
CA TYR A 375 13.73 -4.64 -3.99
C TYR A 375 13.41 -3.14 -4.10
N PHE A 376 14.35 -2.32 -3.67
CA PHE A 376 14.22 -0.87 -3.57
C PHE A 376 15.29 -0.17 -4.41
N ILE A 377 14.92 0.94 -5.06
CA ILE A 377 15.79 1.61 -6.05
C ILE A 377 15.89 3.14 -5.83
N PRO A 378 16.97 3.79 -6.32
CA PRO A 378 17.26 5.22 -6.12
C PRO A 378 16.65 6.13 -7.20
N SER A 379 15.67 5.66 -7.97
CA SER A 379 15.02 6.47 -9.01
C SER A 379 13.57 6.03 -9.28
N TYR A 380 12.71 6.94 -9.72
CA TYR A 380 11.39 6.58 -10.24
C TYR A 380 11.48 6.20 -11.72
N ILE A 381 10.68 5.22 -12.17
CA ILE A 381 10.68 4.78 -13.58
C ILE A 381 10.19 5.92 -14.49
N TYR A 382 9.00 6.45 -14.22
CA TYR A 382 8.41 7.54 -14.99
C TYR A 382 8.57 8.85 -14.22
N ARG A 383 9.49 9.71 -14.70
CA ARG A 383 9.79 11.01 -14.09
C ARG A 383 10.00 12.15 -15.09
N LYS A 384 9.69 11.88 -16.37
CA LYS A 384 9.90 12.82 -17.49
C LYS A 384 9.18 14.14 -17.29
N ALA A 385 8.05 14.15 -16.57
CA ALA A 385 7.29 15.36 -16.25
C ALA A 385 8.14 16.46 -15.60
N LEU A 386 9.16 16.08 -14.81
CA LEU A 386 10.00 17.00 -14.07
C LEU A 386 11.35 17.24 -14.75
N ILE A 387 12.02 16.16 -15.17
CA ILE A 387 13.44 16.22 -15.55
C ILE A 387 13.68 16.68 -16.99
N ARG A 388 12.63 16.72 -17.81
CA ARG A 388 12.72 17.18 -19.20
C ARG A 388 12.05 18.55 -19.30
N LYS A 389 12.81 19.55 -19.72
CA LYS A 389 12.41 20.96 -19.73
C LYS A 389 11.05 21.21 -20.40
N HIS A 390 10.76 20.52 -21.50
CA HIS A 390 9.51 20.71 -22.24
C HIS A 390 8.29 20.14 -21.49
N TYR A 391 8.43 18.94 -20.91
CA TYR A 391 7.39 18.36 -20.06
C TYR A 391 7.21 19.15 -18.76
N LEU A 392 8.30 19.69 -18.19
CA LEU A 392 8.27 20.54 -17.00
C LEU A 392 7.44 21.81 -17.26
N ALA A 393 7.72 22.51 -18.36
CA ALA A 393 6.95 23.70 -18.76
C ALA A 393 5.47 23.36 -18.95
N ASN A 394 5.14 22.27 -19.64
CA ASN A 394 3.75 21.85 -19.87
C ASN A 394 3.04 21.46 -18.56
N THR A 395 3.73 20.74 -17.68
CA THR A 395 3.19 20.34 -16.37
C THR A 395 2.82 21.56 -15.53
N VAL A 396 3.72 22.54 -15.49
CA VAL A 396 3.50 23.80 -14.76
C VAL A 396 2.37 24.60 -15.40
N HIS A 397 2.38 24.77 -16.72
CA HIS A 397 1.34 25.51 -17.44
C HIS A 397 -0.05 24.96 -17.12
N HIS A 398 -0.27 23.67 -17.35
CA HIS A 398 -1.57 23.03 -17.10
C HIS A 398 -2.01 23.10 -15.62
N TYR A 399 -1.05 23.03 -14.69
CA TYR A 399 -1.35 23.15 -13.26
C TYR A 399 -1.73 24.58 -12.86
N VAL A 400 -0.99 25.58 -13.34
CA VAL A 400 -1.26 27.01 -13.05
C VAL A 400 -2.57 27.47 -13.69
N THR A 401 -2.96 26.95 -14.85
CA THR A 401 -4.29 27.24 -15.44
C THR A 401 -5.43 26.87 -14.49
N LYS A 402 -5.26 25.77 -13.73
CA LYS A 402 -6.25 25.30 -12.73
C LYS A 402 -6.04 25.94 -11.35
N ASN A 403 -4.81 26.32 -11.04
CA ASN A 403 -4.39 26.88 -9.75
C ASN A 403 -3.71 28.25 -9.93
N PRO A 404 -4.45 29.30 -10.31
CA PRO A 404 -3.88 30.60 -10.69
C PRO A 404 -3.21 31.36 -9.54
N GLN A 405 -3.45 30.94 -8.29
CA GLN A 405 -2.83 31.49 -7.09
C GLN A 405 -1.52 30.79 -6.68
N SER A 406 -1.14 29.71 -7.38
CA SER A 406 0.09 28.97 -7.10
C SER A 406 1.33 29.84 -7.32
N ILE A 407 2.34 29.68 -6.46
CA ILE A 407 3.63 30.35 -6.58
C ILE A 407 4.34 30.02 -7.91
N LEU A 408 4.06 28.83 -8.48
CA LEU A 408 4.62 28.39 -9.76
C LEU A 408 4.34 29.36 -10.90
N LYS A 409 3.21 30.10 -10.86
CA LYS A 409 2.87 31.11 -11.88
C LYS A 409 3.93 32.21 -11.99
N LYS A 410 4.58 32.55 -10.88
CA LYS A 410 5.63 33.58 -10.82
C LYS A 410 7.02 32.97 -10.83
N ALA A 411 7.17 31.81 -10.19
CA ALA A 411 8.45 31.14 -10.01
C ALA A 411 8.95 30.46 -11.29
N VAL A 412 8.09 30.00 -12.19
CA VAL A 412 8.52 29.39 -13.45
C VAL A 412 8.41 30.44 -14.56
N PRO A 413 9.51 30.83 -15.23
CA PRO A 413 9.45 31.78 -16.33
C PRO A 413 8.58 31.25 -17.48
N GLU A 414 7.90 32.16 -18.18
CA GLU A 414 7.08 31.79 -19.34
C GLU A 414 7.93 31.06 -20.37
N SER A 415 7.43 29.93 -20.86
CA SER A 415 8.17 29.01 -21.70
C SER A 415 7.27 28.48 -22.80
N TYR A 416 7.76 28.51 -24.03
CA TYR A 416 7.07 28.07 -25.23
C TYR A 416 7.87 26.98 -25.92
N GLN A 417 7.17 26.06 -26.56
CA GLN A 417 7.76 25.00 -27.35
C GLN A 417 7.85 25.46 -28.80
N LEU A 418 9.00 25.19 -29.43
CA LEU A 418 9.24 25.49 -30.82
C LEU A 418 9.84 24.25 -31.48
N GLU A 419 9.22 23.79 -32.56
CA GLU A 419 9.71 22.67 -33.36
C GLU A 419 10.17 23.18 -34.72
N VAL A 420 11.46 23.03 -35.01
CA VAL A 420 12.09 23.56 -36.23
C VAL A 420 12.89 22.45 -36.89
N ASP A 421 12.51 22.07 -38.11
CA ASP A 421 13.22 21.07 -38.89
C ASP A 421 14.48 21.64 -39.56
N TYR A 422 14.36 22.84 -40.16
CA TYR A 422 15.45 23.60 -40.80
C TYR A 422 15.26 25.09 -40.54
N ALA A 423 16.35 25.86 -40.54
CA ALA A 423 16.34 27.29 -40.27
C ALA A 423 15.41 28.05 -41.24
N GLU A 424 15.32 27.61 -42.50
CA GLU A 424 14.41 28.21 -43.51
C GLU A 424 12.92 28.10 -43.17
N PHE A 425 12.53 27.16 -42.31
CA PHE A 425 11.13 26.95 -41.88
C PHE A 425 10.83 27.54 -40.49
N LEU A 426 11.71 28.37 -39.93
CA LEU A 426 11.47 29.00 -38.63
C LEU A 426 10.18 29.84 -38.62
N ASP A 427 9.88 30.51 -39.73
CA ASP A 427 8.68 31.37 -39.83
C ASP A 427 7.39 30.53 -39.76
N ASP A 428 7.37 29.35 -40.40
CA ASP A 428 6.26 28.39 -40.33
C ASP A 428 6.12 27.82 -38.90
N ALA A 429 7.24 27.49 -38.25
CA ALA A 429 7.25 27.02 -36.86
C ALA A 429 6.73 28.08 -35.87
N LEU A 430 7.02 29.36 -36.11
CA LEU A 430 6.51 30.47 -35.31
C LEU A 430 5.02 30.72 -35.56
N ASP A 431 4.51 30.44 -36.77
CA ASP A 431 3.07 30.47 -37.03
C ASP A 431 2.32 29.38 -36.27
N ASP A 432 2.90 28.18 -36.17
CA ASP A 432 2.36 27.11 -35.33
C ASP A 432 2.43 27.47 -33.83
N ALA A 433 3.50 28.16 -33.41
CA ALA A 433 3.67 28.71 -32.06
C ALA A 433 3.19 30.17 -31.93
N TYR A 434 1.97 30.46 -32.40
CA TYR A 434 1.45 31.85 -32.51
C TYR A 434 1.58 32.69 -31.22
N GLU A 435 1.39 32.10 -30.03
CA GLU A 435 1.52 32.79 -28.74
C GLU A 435 2.94 33.31 -28.52
N LEU A 436 3.94 32.50 -28.87
CA LEU A 436 5.34 32.90 -28.80
C LEU A 436 5.63 34.03 -29.78
N ARG A 437 5.11 33.94 -31.01
CA ARG A 437 5.29 34.97 -32.04
C ARG A 437 4.72 36.31 -31.60
N GLU A 438 3.54 36.33 -30.99
CA GLU A 438 2.95 37.56 -30.45
C GLU A 438 3.79 38.15 -29.31
N GLU A 439 4.28 37.32 -28.40
CA GLU A 439 5.10 37.77 -27.26
C GLU A 439 6.47 38.31 -27.68
N ILE A 440 7.14 37.71 -28.69
CA ILE A 440 8.38 38.24 -29.24
C ILE A 440 8.11 39.60 -29.92
N ASN A 441 7.04 39.70 -30.71
CA ASN A 441 6.71 40.93 -31.45
C ASN A 441 6.31 42.11 -30.56
N GLN A 442 5.83 41.86 -29.34
CA GLN A 442 5.59 42.91 -28.35
C GLN A 442 6.90 43.62 -27.95
N GLY A 443 8.05 42.93 -27.98
CA GLY A 443 9.39 43.52 -27.80
C GLY A 443 9.77 43.87 -26.36
N ASP A 444 8.93 43.55 -25.38
CA ASP A 444 9.08 43.92 -23.97
C ASP A 444 10.00 42.98 -23.17
N LYS A 445 10.24 41.76 -23.68
CA LYS A 445 10.92 40.68 -22.97
C LYS A 445 12.21 40.26 -23.68
N LEU A 446 13.17 39.76 -22.89
CA LEU A 446 14.36 39.10 -23.38
C LEU A 446 14.13 37.58 -23.29
N TRP A 447 14.55 36.83 -24.30
CA TRP A 447 14.29 35.40 -24.42
C TRP A 447 15.59 34.60 -24.43
N ILE A 448 15.51 33.36 -23.96
CA ILE A 448 16.58 32.38 -24.02
C ILE A 448 16.10 31.14 -24.75
N LEU A 449 16.76 30.81 -25.86
CA LEU A 449 16.58 29.59 -26.62
C LEU A 449 17.40 28.48 -25.96
N LYS A 450 16.75 27.34 -25.69
CA LYS A 450 17.37 26.15 -25.11
C LYS A 450 17.03 24.93 -25.95
N PRO A 451 18.02 24.18 -26.48
CA PRO A 451 17.74 22.92 -27.17
C PRO A 451 17.22 21.88 -26.17
N SER A 452 16.26 21.04 -26.57
CA SER A 452 15.65 20.07 -25.65
C SER A 452 16.52 18.84 -25.36
N MET A 453 17.47 18.52 -26.25
CA MET A 453 18.36 17.35 -26.13
C MET A 453 19.85 17.71 -26.24
N SER A 454 20.24 18.89 -25.75
CA SER A 454 21.66 19.28 -25.61
C SER A 454 22.12 19.18 -24.16
N ASP A 455 23.26 18.54 -23.92
CA ASP A 455 23.89 18.49 -22.61
C ASP A 455 24.75 19.74 -22.34
N LYS A 456 25.07 19.97 -21.06
CA LYS A 456 26.05 20.95 -20.57
C LYS A 456 25.80 22.42 -20.93
N GLY A 457 24.64 22.77 -21.48
CA GLY A 457 24.31 24.16 -21.87
C GLY A 457 24.83 24.57 -23.25
N GLN A 458 25.24 23.60 -24.07
CA GLN A 458 25.56 23.84 -25.48
C GLN A 458 24.30 24.30 -26.23
N GLY A 459 24.44 25.29 -27.12
CA GLY A 459 23.32 25.78 -27.95
C GLY A 459 22.37 26.75 -27.28
N ILE A 460 22.61 27.08 -26.02
CA ILE A 460 21.82 28.12 -25.36
C ILE A 460 22.22 29.47 -25.95
N ARG A 461 21.20 30.24 -26.38
CA ARG A 461 21.37 31.58 -26.95
C ARG A 461 20.33 32.53 -26.39
N ILE A 462 20.68 33.80 -26.25
CA ILE A 462 19.78 34.86 -25.81
C ILE A 462 19.41 35.70 -27.03
N PHE A 463 18.14 36.10 -27.13
CA PHE A 463 17.63 36.92 -28.24
C PHE A 463 16.43 37.76 -27.79
N ARG A 464 16.07 38.75 -28.60
CA ARG A 464 14.95 39.65 -28.37
C ARG A 464 14.00 39.73 -29.55
N THR A 465 14.52 39.65 -30.78
CA THR A 465 13.73 39.77 -32.01
C THR A 465 13.64 38.45 -32.78
N VAL A 466 12.66 38.35 -33.68
CA VAL A 466 12.54 37.22 -34.61
C VAL A 466 13.76 37.13 -35.52
N ASP A 467 14.29 38.26 -35.99
CA ASP A 467 15.49 38.30 -36.84
C ASP A 467 16.72 37.72 -36.11
N GLN A 468 16.93 38.07 -34.84
CA GLN A 468 18.00 37.49 -34.03
C GLN A 468 17.81 35.98 -33.81
N LEU A 469 16.55 35.53 -33.67
CA LEU A 469 16.25 34.10 -33.58
C LEU A 469 16.58 33.38 -34.89
N GLN A 470 16.25 33.98 -36.03
CA GLN A 470 16.60 33.47 -37.36
C GLN A 470 18.12 33.36 -37.53
N ASP A 471 18.88 34.37 -37.13
CA ASP A 471 20.34 34.35 -37.20
C ASP A 471 20.94 33.23 -36.33
N ILE A 472 20.36 32.99 -35.14
CA ILE A 472 20.75 31.86 -34.29
C ILE A 472 20.54 30.53 -35.03
N PHE A 473 19.39 30.33 -35.66
CA PHE A 473 19.11 29.09 -36.40
C PHE A 473 20.00 28.94 -37.64
N ASN A 474 20.24 30.01 -38.39
CA ASN A 474 21.18 30.00 -39.51
C ASN A 474 22.60 29.61 -39.05
N SER A 475 23.05 30.12 -37.90
CA SER A 475 24.38 29.79 -37.34
C SER A 475 24.54 28.31 -36.99
N PHE A 476 23.45 27.60 -36.70
CA PHE A 476 23.49 26.15 -36.45
C PHE A 476 23.58 25.33 -37.75
N GLU A 477 23.11 25.86 -38.89
CA GLU A 477 23.25 25.20 -40.21
C GLU A 477 24.62 25.46 -40.84
N GLU A 478 25.13 26.69 -40.77
CA GLU A 478 26.44 27.05 -41.34
C GLU A 478 27.61 26.28 -40.73
N GLY A 479 27.50 25.86 -39.45
CA GLY A 479 28.50 25.02 -38.80
C GLY A 479 28.45 23.52 -39.18
N SER A 480 27.55 23.11 -40.09
CA SER A 480 27.33 21.70 -40.46
C SER A 480 27.92 21.28 -41.81
N ASP A 481 28.40 22.22 -42.63
CA ASP A 481 28.89 21.98 -44.00
C ASP A 481 30.42 21.71 -44.11
N ASP A 482 31.20 21.83 -43.03
CA ASP A 482 32.64 21.51 -43.03
C ASP A 482 32.87 19.99 -42.87
N GLU A 483 32.74 19.24 -43.98
CA GLU A 483 32.98 17.79 -44.10
C GLU A 483 34.46 17.33 -43.97
N GLU A 484 35.40 18.16 -43.49
CA GLU A 484 36.79 17.74 -43.32
C GLU A 484 37.44 18.35 -42.06
N GLU A 485 37.44 17.62 -40.93
CA GLU A 485 38.63 17.48 -40.05
C GLU A 485 38.41 16.40 -38.96
N GLU A 486 39.12 15.28 -39.12
CA GLU A 486 39.46 14.35 -38.04
C GLU A 486 40.51 15.02 -37.14
N ASP A 487 40.11 15.80 -36.15
CA ASP A 487 40.80 15.95 -34.86
C ASP A 487 39.94 16.83 -33.93
N GLY A 488 39.76 16.37 -32.68
CA GLY A 488 38.72 16.85 -31.78
C GLY A 488 38.86 18.31 -31.31
N ASP A 489 37.81 19.10 -31.54
CA ASP A 489 37.17 20.00 -30.54
C ASP A 489 35.97 20.81 -31.08
N ASN A 490 35.28 20.38 -32.15
CA ASN A 490 34.11 21.10 -32.66
C ASN A 490 32.78 20.59 -32.08
N ASN A 491 32.29 21.26 -31.03
CA ASN A 491 30.95 21.11 -30.43
C ASN A 491 29.84 21.77 -31.28
N GLY A 492 29.76 21.45 -32.57
CA GLY A 492 28.72 21.94 -33.48
C GLY A 492 27.37 21.28 -33.19
N ILE A 493 26.30 22.07 -33.11
CA ILE A 493 24.92 21.59 -32.96
C ILE A 493 24.36 21.33 -34.34
N ILE A 494 24.11 20.06 -34.65
CA ILE A 494 23.49 19.67 -35.92
C ILE A 494 21.96 19.79 -35.78
N LEU A 495 21.38 20.83 -36.39
CA LEU A 495 19.92 21.09 -36.40
C LEU A 495 19.09 19.87 -36.83
N SER A 496 19.56 19.11 -37.84
CA SER A 496 18.85 17.91 -38.32
C SER A 496 18.67 16.81 -37.26
N GLN A 497 19.46 16.85 -36.16
CA GLN A 497 19.36 15.93 -35.03
C GLN A 497 18.54 16.50 -33.85
N LEU A 498 18.30 17.81 -33.82
CA LEU A 498 17.66 18.54 -32.71
C LEU A 498 16.48 19.34 -33.22
N ARG A 499 15.29 18.74 -33.23
CA ARG A 499 14.05 19.37 -33.73
C ARG A 499 13.29 20.19 -32.70
N HIS A 500 13.45 19.87 -31.42
CA HIS A 500 12.65 20.47 -30.35
C HIS A 500 13.46 21.48 -29.52
N PHE A 501 12.97 22.71 -29.48
CA PHE A 501 13.54 23.82 -28.72
C PHE A 501 12.53 24.36 -27.70
N ILE A 502 13.06 24.99 -26.67
CA ILE A 502 12.28 25.73 -25.68
C ILE A 502 12.76 27.17 -25.71
N VAL A 503 11.81 28.06 -25.94
CA VAL A 503 12.01 29.50 -25.80
C VAL A 503 11.45 29.90 -24.46
N GLN A 504 12.31 30.38 -23.56
CA GLN A 504 11.93 30.75 -22.21
C GLN A 504 12.25 32.23 -21.96
N GLU A 505 11.42 32.91 -21.17
CA GLU A 505 11.70 34.27 -20.72
C GLU A 505 13.01 34.31 -19.93
N TYR A 506 13.94 35.15 -20.36
CA TYR A 506 15.22 35.35 -19.70
C TYR A 506 15.08 36.36 -18.56
N LYS A 507 15.34 35.91 -17.32
CA LYS A 507 15.35 36.79 -16.14
C LYS A 507 16.63 37.63 -16.11
N SER A 508 16.46 38.93 -16.37
CA SER A 508 17.53 39.89 -16.57
C SER A 508 17.94 40.69 -15.32
N ASP A 509 17.25 40.53 -14.19
CA ASP A 509 17.55 41.19 -12.90
C ASP A 509 17.97 40.20 -11.79
N PRO A 510 19.07 39.41 -11.99
CA PRO A 510 19.56 38.49 -10.96
C PRO A 510 20.10 39.26 -9.76
N LEU A 511 20.07 38.64 -8.57
CA LEU A 511 20.73 39.18 -7.39
C LEU A 511 22.25 39.16 -7.60
N LEU A 512 22.87 40.34 -7.56
CA LEU A 512 24.33 40.49 -7.72
C LEU A 512 24.96 40.91 -6.40
N LEU A 513 25.99 40.17 -5.99
CA LEU A 513 26.65 40.35 -4.70
C LEU A 513 28.08 40.87 -4.91
N LYS A 514 28.40 42.02 -4.30
CA LYS A 514 29.73 42.65 -4.40
C LYS A 514 30.88 41.79 -3.89
N PRO A 515 30.76 41.03 -2.78
CA PRO A 515 31.84 40.17 -2.28
C PRO A 515 32.23 39.05 -3.27
N TYR A 516 31.36 38.78 -4.25
CA TYR A 516 31.53 37.75 -5.27
C TYR A 516 31.60 38.35 -6.68
N ASP A 517 32.15 39.57 -6.79
CA ASP A 517 32.46 40.26 -8.05
C ASP A 517 31.24 40.49 -8.97
N ASN A 518 30.05 40.66 -8.36
CA ASN A 518 28.78 40.82 -9.08
C ASN A 518 28.55 39.73 -10.14
N LYS A 519 29.03 38.52 -9.86
CA LYS A 519 28.79 37.35 -10.71
C LYS A 519 27.37 36.86 -10.52
N LYS A 520 26.72 36.46 -11.61
CA LYS A 520 25.43 35.75 -11.57
C LYS A 520 25.63 34.42 -10.86
N PHE A 521 24.65 33.97 -10.08
CA PHE A 521 24.69 32.66 -9.44
C PHE A 521 23.34 31.96 -9.51
N HIS A 522 23.36 30.63 -9.36
CA HIS A 522 22.17 29.84 -9.09
C HIS A 522 22.35 29.03 -7.80
N LEU A 523 21.22 28.62 -7.23
CA LEU A 523 21.15 27.76 -6.07
C LEU A 523 20.89 26.33 -6.53
N ARG A 524 21.76 25.39 -6.16
CA ARG A 524 21.52 23.95 -6.29
C ARG A 524 20.94 23.45 -4.97
N THR A 525 19.68 23.05 -5.02
CA THR A 525 18.95 22.50 -3.89
C THR A 525 18.73 21.01 -4.11
N TYR A 526 19.14 20.17 -3.16
CA TYR A 526 18.85 18.74 -3.21
C TYR A 526 17.46 18.46 -2.62
N VAL A 527 16.65 17.73 -3.36
CA VAL A 527 15.29 17.34 -2.97
C VAL A 527 15.19 15.83 -3.00
N VAL A 528 14.81 15.22 -1.88
CA VAL A 528 14.65 13.77 -1.74
C VAL A 528 13.16 13.44 -1.79
N CYS A 529 12.77 12.60 -2.73
CA CYS A 529 11.42 12.08 -2.86
C CYS A 529 11.37 10.63 -2.41
N LEU A 530 10.40 10.28 -1.58
CA LEU A 530 10.25 8.95 -0.99
C LEU A 530 8.86 8.38 -1.28
N GLY A 531 8.82 7.17 -1.83
CA GLY A 531 7.57 6.41 -1.97
C GLY A 531 6.54 7.11 -2.87
N ASP A 532 5.26 7.03 -2.48
CA ASP A 532 4.10 7.64 -3.15
C ASP A 532 3.29 8.57 -2.22
N LEU A 533 3.50 9.88 -2.20
CA LEU A 533 4.74 10.60 -2.46
C LEU A 533 4.99 11.50 -1.23
N LYS A 534 6.16 11.38 -0.61
CA LYS A 534 6.65 12.34 0.38
C LYS A 534 7.85 13.08 -0.20
N VAL A 535 7.94 14.39 0.03
CA VAL A 535 9.01 15.23 -0.55
C VAL A 535 9.74 15.99 0.55
N PHE A 536 11.07 15.93 0.51
CA PHE A 536 11.96 16.54 1.50
C PHE A 536 12.95 17.48 0.82
N VAL A 537 13.03 18.73 1.27
CA VAL A 537 14.02 19.72 0.83
C VAL A 537 15.22 19.68 1.77
N TYR A 538 16.42 19.47 1.24
CA TYR A 538 17.64 19.51 2.03
C TYR A 538 18.09 20.95 2.27
N LYS A 539 18.30 21.28 3.55
CA LYS A 539 18.58 22.64 3.99
C LYS A 539 19.91 23.17 3.49
N ASN A 540 20.95 22.36 3.36
CA ASN A 540 22.27 22.83 2.93
C ASN A 540 22.33 23.00 1.40
N ILE A 541 21.85 24.16 0.95
CA ILE A 541 21.83 24.59 -0.45
C ILE A 541 23.23 25.10 -0.87
N LEU A 542 23.62 24.80 -2.10
CA LEU A 542 24.87 25.27 -2.70
C LEU A 542 24.61 26.47 -3.60
N THR A 543 25.52 27.44 -3.59
CA THR A 543 25.48 28.61 -4.48
C THR A 543 26.61 28.49 -5.48
N LEU A 544 26.28 28.45 -6.76
CA LEU A 544 27.23 28.26 -7.87
C LEU A 544 27.28 29.54 -8.70
N PHE A 545 28.47 30.14 -8.81
CA PHE A 545 28.69 31.40 -9.52
C PHE A 545 29.13 31.19 -10.97
N ALA A 546 28.78 32.13 -11.84
CA ALA A 546 29.30 32.22 -13.20
C ALA A 546 30.82 32.49 -13.22
N GLY A 547 31.48 32.12 -14.32
CA GLY A 547 32.91 32.37 -14.49
C GLY A 547 33.26 33.87 -14.50
N SER A 548 32.41 34.67 -15.14
CA SER A 548 32.60 36.11 -15.34
C SER A 548 31.52 36.96 -14.66
N PRO A 549 31.80 38.23 -14.30
CA PRO A 549 30.81 39.17 -13.79
C PRO A 549 29.62 39.34 -14.72
N PHE A 550 28.43 39.54 -14.15
CA PHE A 550 27.22 39.74 -14.93
C PHE A 550 27.22 41.11 -15.63
N LYS A 551 26.92 41.12 -16.92
CA LYS A 551 26.61 42.34 -17.68
C LYS A 551 25.21 42.19 -18.26
N LEU A 552 24.44 43.27 -18.24
CA LEU A 552 23.15 43.26 -18.92
C LEU A 552 23.41 43.40 -20.42
N PRO A 553 22.78 42.60 -21.30
CA PRO A 553 22.88 42.82 -22.74
C PRO A 553 22.30 44.21 -23.04
N THR A 554 23.09 45.06 -23.70
CA THR A 554 22.67 46.42 -24.08
C THR A 554 22.49 46.51 -25.58
N ASP A 555 21.54 47.33 -26.03
CA ASP A 555 21.21 47.58 -27.45
C ASP A 555 22.42 47.89 -28.36
N ALA A 556 23.58 48.30 -27.81
CA ALA A 556 24.80 48.64 -28.55
C ALA A 556 25.78 47.48 -28.81
N GLU A 557 25.66 46.35 -28.08
CA GLU A 557 26.41 45.12 -28.36
C GLU A 557 25.63 44.18 -29.33
N GLU A 558 24.40 44.57 -29.69
CA GLU A 558 23.44 43.78 -30.49
C GLU A 558 23.68 43.78 -32.01
N GLU A 559 24.48 44.73 -32.55
CA GLU A 559 24.57 44.97 -34.00
C GLU A 559 25.77 44.32 -34.72
N GLU A 560 26.82 43.83 -34.04
CA GLU A 560 28.04 43.34 -34.72
C GLU A 560 28.48 41.90 -34.42
N GLU A 561 28.23 41.31 -33.22
CA GLU A 561 28.78 39.97 -32.87
C GLU A 561 27.87 39.04 -32.03
N GLY A 562 26.59 39.39 -31.81
CA GLY A 562 25.66 38.60 -31.00
C GLY A 562 25.87 38.71 -29.47
N ILE A 563 24.86 38.32 -28.68
CA ILE A 563 24.91 38.44 -27.21
C ILE A 563 25.90 37.41 -26.64
N SER A 564 26.99 37.90 -26.01
CA SER A 564 27.96 37.03 -25.33
C SER A 564 27.31 36.25 -24.19
N MET A 565 27.59 34.95 -24.11
CA MET A 565 27.08 34.07 -23.05
C MET A 565 27.95 34.12 -21.78
N GLU A 566 29.10 34.79 -21.81
CA GLU A 566 30.00 34.93 -20.67
C GLU A 566 29.32 35.68 -19.53
N GLY A 567 29.30 35.09 -18.32
CA GLY A 567 28.63 35.68 -17.16
C GLY A 567 27.10 35.49 -17.13
N HIS A 568 26.49 34.98 -18.21
CA HIS A 568 25.05 34.66 -18.27
C HIS A 568 24.73 33.21 -17.90
N LEU A 569 25.67 32.30 -18.16
CA LEU A 569 25.58 30.89 -17.80
C LEU A 569 26.37 30.60 -16.51
N THR A 570 25.75 29.85 -15.61
CA THR A 570 26.32 29.46 -14.32
C THR A 570 26.76 28.00 -14.28
N ASN A 571 26.73 27.31 -15.43
CA ASN A 571 27.15 25.91 -15.53
C ASN A 571 28.66 25.79 -15.33
N THR A 572 29.06 24.89 -14.44
CA THR A 572 30.45 24.64 -14.06
C THR A 572 31.26 23.91 -15.13
N CYS A 573 30.62 23.13 -16.02
CA CYS A 573 31.32 22.39 -17.08
C CYS A 573 31.77 23.24 -18.28
N LEU A 574 31.27 24.47 -18.44
CA LEU A 574 31.61 25.39 -19.53
C LEU A 574 32.63 26.47 -19.11
N GLN A 575 33.05 26.46 -17.85
CA GLN A 575 34.00 27.45 -17.34
C GLN A 575 35.42 26.95 -17.66
N GLU A 576 36.07 27.55 -18.66
CA GLU A 576 37.49 27.35 -18.93
C GLU A 576 38.33 27.97 -17.79
N GLY A 577 38.64 27.17 -16.76
CA GLY A 577 39.54 27.58 -15.67
C GLY A 577 39.36 26.81 -14.36
N ASP A 578 40.46 26.55 -13.66
CA ASP A 578 40.54 25.81 -12.39
C ASP A 578 39.56 26.30 -11.30
N ASN A 579 38.86 25.34 -10.68
CA ASN A 579 38.00 25.45 -9.49
C ASN A 579 36.84 26.47 -9.54
N PRO A 580 35.61 26.03 -9.92
CA PRO A 580 34.44 26.90 -9.86
C PRO A 580 34.14 27.36 -8.44
N LEU A 581 33.71 28.62 -8.30
CA LEU A 581 33.38 29.21 -7.01
C LEU A 581 32.03 28.66 -6.51
N VAL A 582 32.09 27.84 -5.46
CA VAL A 582 30.91 27.25 -4.80
C VAL A 582 30.89 27.63 -3.33
N VAL A 583 29.76 28.15 -2.87
CA VAL A 583 29.60 28.64 -1.49
C VAL A 583 28.30 28.10 -0.90
N PRO A 584 28.29 27.59 0.36
CA PRO A 584 27.04 27.24 1.02
C PRO A 584 26.12 28.46 1.16
N PHE A 585 24.85 28.33 0.75
CA PHE A 585 23.86 29.41 0.74
C PHE A 585 23.77 30.15 2.08
N TRP A 586 23.74 29.41 3.19
CA TRP A 586 23.65 29.99 4.52
C TRP A 586 24.88 30.83 4.90
N LYS A 587 26.03 30.59 4.26
CA LYS A 587 27.28 31.33 4.45
C LYS A 587 27.46 32.51 3.48
N LEU A 588 26.51 32.78 2.59
CA LEU A 588 26.59 33.92 1.66
C LEU A 588 26.72 35.24 2.41
N GLN A 589 27.63 36.10 1.94
CA GLN A 589 27.80 37.46 2.43
C GLN A 589 26.84 38.41 1.70
N ASP A 590 26.57 39.57 2.30
CA ASP A 590 25.68 40.61 1.75
C ASP A 590 24.22 40.20 1.49
N VAL A 591 23.76 39.11 2.12
CA VAL A 591 22.34 38.71 2.21
C VAL A 591 21.99 38.50 3.69
N SER A 592 20.96 39.20 4.18
CA SER A 592 20.57 39.10 5.59
C SER A 592 19.97 37.73 5.92
N THR A 593 19.99 37.36 7.21
CA THR A 593 19.39 36.09 7.66
C THR A 593 17.89 36.05 7.36
N SER A 594 17.19 37.18 7.42
CA SER A 594 15.75 37.25 7.11
C SER A 594 15.49 36.95 5.64
N GLU A 595 16.26 37.56 4.73
CA GLU A 595 16.15 37.32 3.28
C GLU A 595 16.49 35.88 2.94
N LYS A 596 17.52 35.29 3.57
CA LYS A 596 17.87 33.88 3.36
C LYS A 596 16.73 32.92 3.75
N THR A 597 16.07 33.19 4.87
CA THR A 597 14.91 32.40 5.30
C THR A 597 13.75 32.57 4.34
N GLU A 598 13.45 33.79 3.89
CA GLU A 598 12.39 34.05 2.90
C GLU A 598 12.65 33.35 1.56
N ILE A 599 13.89 33.35 1.08
CA ILE A 599 14.30 32.62 -0.12
C ILE A 599 14.12 31.10 0.09
N PHE A 600 14.52 30.57 1.24
CA PHE A 600 14.37 29.15 1.56
C PHE A 600 12.90 28.71 1.65
N ASP A 601 12.05 29.54 2.26
CA ASP A 601 10.61 29.28 2.36
C ASP A 601 9.96 29.27 0.98
N GLN A 602 10.33 30.23 0.11
CA GLN A 602 9.90 30.23 -1.30
C GLN A 602 10.35 28.96 -2.04
N ILE A 603 11.58 28.49 -1.84
CA ILE A 603 12.07 27.23 -2.42
C ILE A 603 11.20 26.06 -1.95
N CYS A 604 10.90 25.97 -0.65
CA CYS A 604 10.04 24.92 -0.10
C CYS A 604 8.64 24.93 -0.74
N ASP A 605 8.04 26.11 -0.87
CA ASP A 605 6.71 26.27 -1.48
C ASP A 605 6.72 25.93 -2.98
N ILE A 606 7.75 26.36 -3.72
CA ILE A 606 7.92 26.03 -5.14
C ILE A 606 8.05 24.51 -5.31
N VAL A 607 8.90 23.85 -4.52
CA VAL A 607 9.08 22.39 -4.58
C VAL A 607 7.77 21.66 -4.28
N LYS A 608 7.06 22.05 -3.22
CA LYS A 608 5.77 21.46 -2.86
C LYS A 608 4.76 21.54 -4.00
N GLU A 609 4.55 22.74 -4.55
CA GLU A 609 3.60 22.95 -5.64
C GLU A 609 4.05 22.23 -6.91
N LEU A 610 5.36 22.16 -7.19
CA LEU A 610 5.92 21.49 -8.37
C LEU A 610 5.65 19.98 -8.36
N PHE A 611 5.94 19.30 -7.25
CA PHE A 611 5.65 17.86 -7.13
C PHE A 611 4.14 17.58 -7.04
N THR A 612 3.37 18.51 -6.48
CA THR A 612 1.89 18.44 -6.54
C THR A 612 1.38 18.58 -7.97
N ALA A 613 1.98 19.45 -8.79
CA ALA A 613 1.63 19.61 -10.19
C ALA A 613 1.92 18.33 -11.00
N ALA A 614 3.11 17.75 -10.82
CA ALA A 614 3.50 16.51 -11.50
C ALA A 614 2.59 15.33 -11.14
N THR A 615 2.25 15.16 -9.86
CA THR A 615 1.38 14.05 -9.40
C THR A 615 -0.10 14.25 -9.70
N SER A 616 -0.58 15.49 -9.89
CA SER A 616 -2.01 15.74 -10.11
C SER A 616 -2.40 15.89 -11.58
N VAL A 617 -1.55 16.52 -12.39
CA VAL A 617 -1.87 16.90 -13.77
C VAL A 617 -1.17 16.02 -14.80
N ASP A 618 0.06 15.56 -14.52
CA ASP A 618 0.85 14.76 -15.45
C ASP A 618 1.23 13.37 -14.88
N LYS A 619 0.20 12.66 -14.40
CA LYS A 619 0.31 11.28 -13.88
C LYS A 619 0.85 10.28 -14.90
N MET A 620 0.81 10.61 -16.19
CA MET A 620 1.36 9.72 -17.22
C MET A 620 2.88 9.81 -17.24
N ASN A 621 3.43 11.01 -17.07
CA ASN A 621 4.87 11.25 -17.18
C ASN A 621 5.59 11.32 -15.81
N PHE A 622 4.87 11.40 -14.69
CA PHE A 622 5.40 11.24 -13.33
C PHE A 622 4.56 10.24 -12.52
N GLN A 623 5.15 9.09 -12.20
CA GLN A 623 4.51 8.01 -11.45
C GLN A 623 5.39 7.62 -10.26
N PRO A 624 5.09 8.14 -9.06
CA PRO A 624 5.80 7.73 -7.85
C PRO A 624 5.46 6.27 -7.49
N MET A 625 6.40 5.60 -6.81
CA MET A 625 6.30 4.19 -6.43
C MET A 625 6.77 3.98 -4.99
N ASN A 626 6.09 3.11 -4.25
CA ASN A 626 6.37 2.87 -2.82
C ASN A 626 7.77 2.31 -2.52
N ASN A 627 8.38 1.60 -3.47
CA ASN A 627 9.71 1.00 -3.36
C ASN A 627 10.81 1.82 -4.05
N ALA A 628 10.55 3.09 -4.36
CA ALA A 628 11.54 3.99 -4.93
C ALA A 628 11.78 5.21 -4.02
N ILE A 629 13.02 5.66 -4.03
CA ILE A 629 13.45 6.95 -3.48
C ILE A 629 14.25 7.64 -4.57
N GLU A 630 14.19 8.97 -4.72
CA GLU A 630 15.01 9.66 -5.71
C GLU A 630 15.52 11.00 -5.19
N ILE A 631 16.79 11.30 -5.45
CA ILE A 631 17.41 12.60 -5.13
C ILE A 631 17.47 13.42 -6.42
N PHE A 632 16.77 14.56 -6.42
CA PHE A 632 16.82 15.55 -7.49
C PHE A 632 17.72 16.71 -7.11
N GLY A 633 18.48 17.24 -8.07
CA GLY A 633 19.11 18.55 -7.97
C GLY A 633 18.23 19.57 -8.66
N ILE A 634 17.66 20.50 -7.91
CA ILE A 634 16.79 21.54 -8.43
C ILE A 634 17.52 22.87 -8.42
N ASP A 635 17.57 23.51 -9.58
CA ASP A 635 18.31 24.73 -9.79
C ASP A 635 17.39 25.95 -9.77
N PHE A 636 17.72 26.91 -8.93
CA PHE A 636 16.96 28.14 -8.74
C PHE A 636 17.81 29.39 -8.99
N LEU A 637 17.22 30.40 -9.61
CA LEU A 637 17.78 31.74 -9.71
C LEU A 637 17.15 32.65 -8.65
N VAL A 638 17.96 33.44 -7.97
CA VAL A 638 17.48 34.48 -7.05
C VAL A 638 17.55 35.83 -7.76
N ASN A 639 16.43 36.54 -7.79
CA ASN A 639 16.36 37.88 -8.36
C ASN A 639 16.68 38.95 -7.32
N ARG A 640 16.91 40.17 -7.79
CA ARG A 640 17.22 41.33 -6.94
C ARG A 640 16.15 41.64 -5.90
N ASP A 641 14.88 41.34 -6.17
CA ASP A 641 13.76 41.52 -5.24
C ASP A 641 13.57 40.34 -4.26
N SER A 642 14.55 39.43 -4.20
CA SER A 642 14.52 38.18 -3.42
C SER A 642 13.47 37.17 -3.88
N SER A 643 12.83 37.38 -5.04
CA SER A 643 12.00 36.35 -5.66
C SER A 643 12.85 35.22 -6.24
N VAL A 644 12.32 34.00 -6.18
CA VAL A 644 13.02 32.79 -6.62
C VAL A 644 12.38 32.24 -7.90
N ASN A 645 13.20 32.00 -8.91
CA ASN A 645 12.78 31.36 -10.16
C ASN A 645 13.36 29.96 -10.32
N LEU A 646 12.53 28.99 -10.70
CA LEU A 646 12.95 27.65 -11.08
C LEU A 646 13.61 27.67 -12.46
N LEU A 647 14.80 27.07 -12.57
CA LEU A 647 15.52 26.92 -13.84
C LEU A 647 15.33 25.53 -14.43
N GLU A 648 15.60 24.49 -13.63
CA GLU A 648 15.53 23.09 -14.07
C GLU A 648 15.49 22.11 -12.89
N VAL A 649 15.07 20.88 -13.17
CA VAL A 649 15.11 19.74 -12.25
C VAL A 649 15.98 18.67 -12.89
N ASN A 650 17.03 18.27 -12.18
CA ASN A 650 18.01 17.28 -12.66
C ASN A 650 17.87 15.99 -11.83
N SER A 651 17.56 14.87 -12.49
CA SER A 651 17.73 13.54 -11.88
C SER A 651 19.20 13.14 -11.90
N TYR A 652 19.63 12.33 -10.93
CA TYR A 652 21.04 11.94 -10.79
C TYR A 652 21.97 13.17 -10.87
N PRO A 653 21.77 14.17 -10.00
CA PRO A 653 22.53 15.40 -10.07
C PRO A 653 24.02 15.13 -9.91
N ASP A 654 24.85 15.91 -10.59
CA ASP A 654 26.30 15.81 -10.45
C ASP A 654 26.73 16.36 -9.08
N PHE A 655 26.96 15.44 -8.14
CA PHE A 655 27.41 15.76 -6.79
C PHE A 655 28.87 16.24 -6.76
N LYS A 656 29.68 16.01 -7.79
CA LYS A 656 31.08 16.45 -7.83
C LYS A 656 31.20 17.98 -7.87
N GLN A 657 30.12 18.66 -8.28
CA GLN A 657 30.06 20.12 -8.34
C GLN A 657 30.25 20.80 -6.99
N THR A 658 30.13 20.10 -5.85
CA THR A 658 30.48 20.67 -4.54
C THR A 658 31.98 20.96 -4.36
N GLY A 659 32.83 20.29 -5.12
CA GLY A 659 34.28 20.27 -4.87
C GLY A 659 34.66 19.47 -3.63
N ASP A 660 35.95 19.36 -3.36
CA ASP A 660 36.47 18.58 -2.23
C ASP A 660 36.24 19.28 -0.89
N ASP A 661 36.23 20.62 -0.87
CA ASP A 661 36.08 21.44 0.34
C ASP A 661 34.67 21.38 0.95
N LEU A 662 33.66 20.99 0.17
CA LEU A 662 32.26 20.89 0.60
C LEU A 662 31.74 19.44 0.54
N LYS A 663 32.64 18.45 0.48
CA LYS A 663 32.27 17.02 0.45
C LYS A 663 31.38 16.64 1.64
N ASP A 664 31.60 17.25 2.81
CA ASP A 664 30.80 17.06 4.03
C ASP A 664 29.30 17.28 3.82
N VAL A 665 28.90 18.22 2.94
CA VAL A 665 27.50 18.47 2.62
C VAL A 665 26.86 17.26 1.94
N ILE A 666 27.62 16.58 1.09
CA ILE A 666 27.17 15.36 0.39
C ILE A 666 27.17 14.15 1.32
N TYR A 667 28.17 14.02 2.20
CA TYR A 667 28.16 12.97 3.24
C TYR A 667 26.94 13.10 4.14
N GLU A 668 26.64 14.32 4.62
CA GLU A 668 25.48 14.54 5.45
C GLU A 668 24.17 14.26 4.69
N LEU A 669 24.06 14.71 3.42
CA LEU A 669 22.89 14.42 2.59
C LEU A 669 22.63 12.91 2.49
N PHE A 670 23.65 12.10 2.17
CA PHE A 670 23.49 10.65 2.06
C PHE A 670 23.28 9.98 3.41
N GLU A 671 23.99 10.38 4.47
CA GLU A 671 23.79 9.84 5.81
C GLU A 671 22.34 10.06 6.30
N ARG A 672 21.82 11.28 6.13
CA ARG A 672 20.43 11.61 6.50
C ARG A 672 19.44 10.84 5.63
N THR A 673 19.65 10.80 4.33
CA THR A 673 18.77 10.06 3.41
C THR A 673 18.73 8.57 3.75
N VAL A 674 19.87 7.96 4.04
CA VAL A 674 19.95 6.53 4.37
C VAL A 674 19.34 6.23 5.74
N VAL A 675 19.72 6.97 6.78
CA VAL A 675 19.30 6.71 8.16
C VAL A 675 17.84 7.09 8.41
N GLU A 676 17.39 8.22 7.87
CA GLU A 676 16.07 8.79 8.17
C GLU A 676 14.99 8.32 7.20
N LEU A 677 15.35 7.98 5.95
CA LEU A 677 14.36 7.64 4.91
C LEU A 677 14.50 6.20 4.40
N ILE A 678 15.70 5.79 3.96
CA ILE A 678 15.88 4.47 3.32
C ILE A 678 15.76 3.33 4.35
N ASP A 679 16.46 3.37 5.49
CA ASP A 679 16.39 2.27 6.46
C ASP A 679 14.98 2.05 7.03
N PRO A 680 14.19 3.10 7.37
CA PRO A 680 12.80 2.92 7.74
C PRO A 680 11.95 2.31 6.60
N MET A 681 12.15 2.74 5.36
CA MET A 681 11.46 2.19 4.17
C MET A 681 11.76 0.69 4.01
N VAL A 682 13.04 0.33 3.99
CA VAL A 682 13.53 -1.06 3.84
C VAL A 682 13.11 -1.91 5.03
N SER A 683 13.07 -1.34 6.24
CA SER A 683 12.67 -2.04 7.48
C SER A 683 11.16 -2.08 7.74
N LYS A 684 10.34 -1.45 6.88
CA LYS A 684 8.89 -1.28 7.08
C LYS A 684 8.54 -0.64 8.43
N LYS A 685 9.33 0.33 8.87
CA LYS A 685 9.08 1.16 10.06
C LYS A 685 8.51 2.51 9.64
N ASP A 686 7.70 3.12 10.50
CA ASP A 686 7.24 4.48 10.27
C ASP A 686 8.43 5.45 10.26
N VAL A 687 8.47 6.34 9.27
CA VAL A 687 9.43 7.45 9.20
C VAL A 687 9.07 8.44 10.31
N THR A 688 9.82 8.43 11.41
CA THR A 688 9.65 9.37 12.52
C THR A 688 10.39 10.67 12.24
N ALA A 689 9.71 11.82 12.37
CA ALA A 689 10.35 13.12 12.27
C ALA A 689 11.43 13.27 13.36
N ILE A 690 12.67 13.55 12.95
CA ILE A 690 13.78 13.85 13.85
C ILE A 690 13.77 15.36 14.07
N GLU A 691 13.67 15.81 15.33
CA GLU A 691 13.47 17.23 15.71
C GLU A 691 14.58 18.20 15.25
N ASP A 692 15.72 17.68 14.76
CA ASP A 692 16.87 18.46 14.26
C ASP A 692 17.36 18.01 12.85
N SER A 693 16.47 17.46 12.01
CA SER A 693 16.87 17.06 10.65
C SER A 693 17.07 18.26 9.71
N ASN A 694 18.11 18.19 8.88
CA ASN A 694 18.32 19.10 7.76
C ASN A 694 17.47 18.72 6.53
N LEU A 695 16.67 17.65 6.60
CA LEU A 695 15.65 17.29 5.60
C LEU A 695 14.28 17.83 6.05
N VAL A 696 13.80 18.87 5.38
CA VAL A 696 12.51 19.52 5.67
C VAL A 696 11.43 18.87 4.82
N GLN A 697 10.47 18.18 5.43
CA GLN A 697 9.34 17.62 4.68
C GLN A 697 8.40 18.75 4.21
N VAL A 698 8.19 18.84 2.90
CA VAL A 698 7.33 19.86 2.25
C VAL A 698 6.05 19.29 1.64
N LEU A 699 6.03 17.98 1.33
CA LEU A 699 4.85 17.25 0.83
C LEU A 699 4.65 15.94 1.60
#